data_AF-A0A958BVY1-F1
#
_entry.id   AF-A0A958BVY1-F1
#
_cell.length_a   1.000
_cell.length_b   1.000
_cell.length_c   1.000
_cell.angle_alpha   90.00
_cell.angle_beta   90.00
_cell.angle_gamma   90.00
#
_symmetry.space_group_name_H-M   'P 1'
#
loop_
_entity.id
_entity.type
_entity.pdbx_description
1 polymer ?
#
loop_
_entity_poly.entity_id
_entity_poly.type
_entity_poly.pdbx_seq_one_letter_code
_entity_poly.pdbx_strand_id
1 'polypeptide(L)'
;MTDGYYHYPTIYKSNIVFVCEDDLWTVPADGGIARRLTTNLGISSHPALSPDGQLLAFIGREEGEAEVYVMPASGGSATRLTYLGSITTVLDWTPDGKIVIASSAGQPFFRLTPLYTLNPAGGQPEPLPYGPAVSISFGPDGGVVIGRRNEDLARWKRYRGGRTGDIWIDAKGKGKFKSLLKLKSNLASPMWIGERIYFLSDHEGIGNIYSCDAKGRKIQRHTHHEDFYVRQPDTDGRRIVYRAGADLYLFDPTQDGAGSTRKIEIDYHSPRAQRSRKFIKPERYLEQLALHPAGHSTALSVRGKVFSMANWDGAVFQYGPRQGVRSRLAEWFNDGKRLVMVSDATGEEALEIHTDASLPATEHTVERLEGLDLGRAVSLHVSPKEDVLVIANHRLELIYVNLNTRTTKLLDKSGYGRIAGIDWSPDGKWVAYGFRTSHHTCAIKLCQVETGETHFATSPHNFLDFGPSFDPGGKYLYFISYREFDPVYDRLYFDLNFPRGSRPYLLTLQENLPNPFMTMPPNMNNGDKPEDKAKNGEEKREVQPESKEEGGKDKNGDKRLQIDLDGIQQRVSAFPVAEGLYHQVKGVKDKVYFTSFPIEGSLGRNWSNRNSEAGRGALEWYDLVEQKKEFIVNGLNEFEVNR
;
A
#
# COMPACT_ATOMS: atom_id res chain seq x y z
N MET A 1 27.16 10.02 3.97
CA MET A 1 27.01 8.98 5.02
C MET A 1 27.82 7.76 4.65
N THR A 2 28.92 7.56 5.35
CA THR A 2 29.86 6.42 5.28
C THR A 2 29.43 5.25 6.19
N ASP A 3 28.39 5.44 6.99
CA ASP A 3 28.09 4.53 8.10
C ASP A 3 27.07 3.45 7.71
N GLY A 4 27.18 2.30 8.39
CA GLY A 4 26.25 1.18 8.25
C GLY A 4 25.06 1.28 9.21
N TYR A 5 24.14 0.32 9.10
CA TYR A 5 23.11 0.10 10.12
C TYR A 5 23.45 -1.19 10.87
N TYR A 6 23.98 -1.06 12.08
CA TYR A 6 24.50 -2.19 12.85
C TYR A 6 23.45 -2.73 13.82
N HIS A 7 23.21 -4.04 13.80
CA HIS A 7 22.21 -4.67 14.67
C HIS A 7 22.52 -6.14 15.01
N TYR A 8 21.79 -6.70 15.99
CA TYR A 8 22.06 -8.02 16.58
C TYR A 8 23.55 -8.28 16.90
N PRO A 9 24.18 -7.46 17.77
CA PRO A 9 25.56 -7.72 18.16
C PRO A 9 25.66 -8.92 19.10
N THR A 10 26.79 -9.63 19.04
CA THR A 10 27.25 -10.60 20.03
C THR A 10 28.74 -10.38 20.31
N ILE A 11 29.21 -10.73 21.50
CA ILE A 11 30.59 -10.47 21.93
C ILE A 11 31.23 -11.69 22.59
N TYR A 12 32.53 -11.88 22.31
CA TYR A 12 33.40 -12.72 23.10
C TYR A 12 34.81 -12.10 23.15
N LYS A 13 35.26 -11.69 24.35
CA LYS A 13 36.57 -11.04 24.54
C LYS A 13 36.76 -9.88 23.54
N SER A 14 37.81 -9.88 22.74
CA SER A 14 38.10 -8.80 21.80
C SER A 14 37.23 -8.81 20.54
N ASN A 15 36.34 -9.79 20.34
CA ASN A 15 35.63 -9.97 19.09
C ASN A 15 34.15 -9.65 19.25
N ILE A 16 33.65 -8.74 18.43
CA ILE A 16 32.22 -8.46 18.28
C ILE A 16 31.80 -8.96 16.91
N VAL A 17 30.65 -9.63 16.84
CA VAL A 17 29.97 -9.98 15.58
C VAL A 17 28.63 -9.26 15.55
N PHE A 18 28.24 -8.73 14.40
CA PHE A 18 26.99 -8.00 14.23
C PHE A 18 26.43 -8.19 12.82
N VAL A 19 25.18 -7.80 12.62
CA VAL A 19 24.50 -7.81 11.33
C VAL A 19 24.56 -6.42 10.69
N CYS A 20 24.94 -6.38 9.41
CA CYS A 20 24.85 -5.20 8.56
C CYS A 20 24.69 -5.63 7.11
N GLU A 21 23.82 -4.94 6.35
CA GLU A 21 23.46 -5.31 4.97
C GLU A 21 23.00 -6.77 4.82
N ASP A 22 22.21 -7.24 5.79
CA ASP A 22 21.69 -8.61 5.86
C ASP A 22 22.78 -9.70 6.01
N ASP A 23 24.02 -9.31 6.32
CA ASP A 23 25.16 -10.20 6.50
C ASP A 23 25.83 -10.03 7.87
N LEU A 24 26.62 -11.04 8.26
CA LEU A 24 27.42 -11.02 9.48
C LEU A 24 28.76 -10.33 9.22
N TRP A 25 29.16 -9.49 10.16
CA TRP A 25 30.42 -8.75 10.18
C TRP A 25 31.07 -8.91 11.55
N THR A 26 32.40 -8.85 11.60
CA THR A 26 33.16 -8.84 12.85
C THR A 26 34.04 -7.60 12.96
N VAL A 27 34.20 -7.09 14.16
CA VAL A 27 35.06 -5.94 14.50
C VAL A 27 35.72 -6.18 15.87
N PRO A 28 36.93 -5.66 16.12
CA PRO A 28 37.49 -5.64 17.46
C PRO A 28 36.58 -4.88 18.44
N ALA A 29 36.54 -5.30 19.70
CA ALA A 29 35.73 -4.66 20.74
C ALA A 29 36.13 -3.18 20.95
N ASP A 30 37.41 -2.85 20.73
CA ASP A 30 37.94 -1.48 20.78
C ASP A 30 37.65 -0.65 19.53
N GLY A 31 36.95 -1.22 18.55
CA GLY A 31 36.66 -0.59 17.27
C GLY A 31 37.74 -0.84 16.21
N GLY A 32 37.57 -0.20 15.05
CA GLY A 32 38.46 -0.33 13.91
C GLY A 32 37.79 -1.00 12.72
N ILE A 33 38.61 -1.65 11.88
CA ILE A 33 38.16 -2.19 10.58
C ILE A 33 37.24 -3.40 10.79
N ALA A 34 36.03 -3.30 10.25
CA ALA A 34 35.10 -4.42 10.20
C ALA A 34 35.40 -5.34 9.03
N ARG A 35 35.28 -6.65 9.25
CA ARG A 35 35.42 -7.69 8.24
C ARG A 35 34.12 -8.45 8.06
N ARG A 36 33.67 -8.59 6.82
CA ARG A 36 32.48 -9.38 6.49
C ARG A 36 32.76 -10.89 6.67
N LEU A 37 31.81 -11.61 7.24
CA LEU A 37 31.87 -13.05 7.49
C LEU A 37 30.98 -13.84 6.52
N THR A 38 29.85 -13.28 6.09
CA THR A 38 28.92 -13.92 5.15
C THR A 38 28.68 -13.05 3.92
N THR A 39 28.42 -13.69 2.78
CA THR A 39 28.04 -13.02 1.52
C THR A 39 26.96 -13.84 0.83
N ASN A 40 26.02 -14.34 1.60
CA ASN A 40 25.14 -15.40 1.13
C ASN A 40 23.89 -14.80 0.46
N LEU A 41 23.17 -15.61 -0.33
CA LEU A 41 21.99 -15.12 -1.06
C LEU A 41 20.83 -14.76 -0.12
N GLY A 42 20.79 -15.38 1.07
CA GLY A 42 19.77 -15.17 2.09
C GLY A 42 20.22 -14.23 3.21
N ILE A 43 19.25 -13.75 3.98
CA ILE A 43 19.48 -12.89 5.14
C ILE A 43 20.08 -13.69 6.29
N SER A 44 21.16 -13.18 6.88
CA SER A 44 21.77 -13.68 8.12
C SER A 44 21.34 -12.84 9.32
N SER A 45 21.01 -13.47 10.45
CA SER A 45 20.56 -12.76 11.66
C SER A 45 20.80 -13.54 12.95
N HIS A 46 20.59 -12.89 14.11
CA HIS A 46 20.70 -13.50 15.44
C HIS A 46 22.01 -14.30 15.65
N PRO A 47 23.20 -13.69 15.43
CA PRO A 47 24.45 -14.34 15.75
C PRO A 47 24.62 -14.55 17.26
N ALA A 48 25.23 -15.64 17.65
CA ALA A 48 25.69 -15.92 19.02
C ALA A 48 27.05 -16.61 18.98
N LEU A 49 28.05 -16.03 19.64
CA LEU A 49 29.39 -16.62 19.80
C LEU A 49 29.38 -17.73 20.86
N SER A 50 30.11 -18.82 20.62
CA SER A 50 30.24 -19.91 21.58
C SER A 50 31.00 -19.47 22.85
N PRO A 51 30.86 -20.18 23.99
CA PRO A 51 31.51 -19.80 25.25
C PRO A 51 33.05 -19.81 25.20
N ASP A 52 33.63 -20.50 24.22
CA ASP A 52 35.07 -20.52 23.93
C ASP A 52 35.49 -19.55 22.81
N GLY A 53 34.52 -18.90 22.16
CA GLY A 53 34.71 -17.97 21.06
C GLY A 53 35.18 -18.60 19.76
N GLN A 54 35.14 -19.93 19.63
CA GLN A 54 35.62 -20.64 18.43
C GLN A 54 34.55 -20.77 17.35
N LEU A 55 33.28 -20.85 17.74
CA LEU A 55 32.14 -21.06 16.86
C LEU A 55 31.18 -19.88 16.92
N LEU A 56 30.45 -19.71 15.82
CA LEU A 56 29.40 -18.73 15.66
C LEU A 56 28.15 -19.42 15.13
N ALA A 57 27.11 -19.45 15.95
CA ALA A 57 25.79 -19.89 15.55
C ALA A 57 24.97 -18.70 15.08
N PHE A 58 24.16 -18.87 14.03
CA PHE A 58 23.33 -17.80 13.50
C PHE A 58 22.12 -18.36 12.74
N ILE A 59 21.17 -17.49 12.41
CA ILE A 59 20.05 -17.82 11.53
C ILE A 59 20.40 -17.42 10.11
N GLY A 60 20.34 -18.39 9.19
CA GLY A 60 20.46 -18.20 7.75
C GLY A 60 19.15 -18.50 7.02
N ARG A 61 18.90 -17.81 5.91
CA ARG A 61 17.72 -18.00 5.03
C ARG A 61 18.08 -18.32 3.58
N GLU A 62 19.27 -18.86 3.35
CA GLU A 62 19.81 -19.12 2.01
C GLU A 62 18.95 -20.08 1.20
N GLU A 63 18.33 -21.05 1.88
CA GLU A 63 17.49 -22.08 1.28
C GLU A 63 15.98 -21.85 1.55
N GLY A 64 15.59 -20.60 1.84
CA GLY A 64 14.19 -20.20 2.06
C GLY A 64 13.86 -19.85 3.50
N GLU A 65 13.46 -20.85 4.29
CA GLU A 65 13.05 -20.64 5.68
C GLU A 65 14.24 -20.39 6.63
N ALA A 66 13.93 -19.83 7.80
CA ALA A 66 14.92 -19.51 8.82
C ALA A 66 15.44 -20.77 9.52
N GLU A 67 16.74 -21.02 9.41
CA GLU A 67 17.38 -22.22 9.95
C GLU A 67 18.69 -21.86 10.67
N VAL A 68 19.12 -22.75 11.55
CA VAL A 68 20.34 -22.59 12.35
C VAL A 68 21.54 -23.04 11.53
N TYR A 69 22.52 -22.16 11.42
CA TYR A 69 23.83 -22.44 10.83
C TYR A 69 24.92 -22.24 11.87
N VAL A 70 26.03 -22.95 11.69
CA VAL A 70 27.24 -22.79 12.50
C VAL A 70 28.46 -22.64 11.61
N MET A 71 29.40 -21.80 12.00
CA MET A 71 30.69 -21.62 11.32
C MET A 71 31.80 -21.28 12.33
N PRO A 72 33.09 -21.35 11.95
CA PRO A 72 34.16 -20.80 12.75
C PRO A 72 33.93 -19.30 13.01
N ALA A 73 34.19 -18.82 14.23
CA ALA A 73 34.03 -17.41 14.59
C ALA A 73 34.97 -16.48 13.79
N SER A 74 36.09 -17.02 13.30
CA SER A 74 36.98 -16.34 12.35
C SER A 74 36.41 -16.24 10.92
N GLY A 75 35.21 -16.75 10.67
CA GLY A 75 34.66 -16.94 9.33
C GLY A 75 35.20 -18.20 8.64
N GLY A 76 34.57 -18.56 7.54
CA GLY A 76 34.82 -19.80 6.81
C GLY A 76 33.51 -20.39 6.32
N SER A 77 33.52 -21.67 5.93
CA SER A 77 32.31 -22.38 5.50
C SER A 77 31.32 -22.54 6.67
N ALA A 78 30.06 -22.23 6.41
CA ALA A 78 28.96 -22.47 7.33
C ALA A 78 28.27 -23.81 7.05
N THR A 79 27.83 -24.48 8.10
CA THR A 79 27.07 -25.74 8.04
C THR A 79 25.66 -25.52 8.55
N ARG A 80 24.65 -25.88 7.76
CA ARG A 80 23.24 -25.90 8.17
C ARG A 80 23.01 -27.04 9.17
N LEU A 81 22.51 -26.71 10.36
CA LEU A 81 22.24 -27.69 11.42
C LEU A 81 20.77 -28.11 11.53
N THR A 82 19.83 -27.25 11.12
CA THR A 82 18.40 -27.53 11.25
C THR A 82 17.65 -27.51 9.92
N TYR A 83 16.55 -28.26 9.88
CA TYR A 83 15.63 -28.36 8.75
C TYR A 83 14.17 -28.31 9.26
N LEU A 84 13.89 -27.34 10.14
CA LEU A 84 12.63 -27.28 10.89
C LEU A 84 11.50 -26.63 10.10
N GLY A 85 11.80 -25.78 9.12
CA GLY A 85 10.77 -25.11 8.29
C GLY A 85 9.77 -24.29 9.12
N SER A 86 10.21 -23.70 10.23
CA SER A 86 9.37 -22.97 11.18
C SER A 86 10.07 -21.73 11.71
N ILE A 87 9.35 -20.88 12.45
CA ILE A 87 9.96 -19.74 13.15
C ILE A 87 11.01 -20.30 14.11
N THR A 88 12.27 -19.95 13.87
CA THR A 88 13.43 -20.40 14.63
C THR A 88 14.40 -19.25 14.84
N THR A 89 14.92 -19.11 16.05
CA THR A 89 15.92 -18.11 16.43
C THR A 89 16.99 -18.72 17.31
N VAL A 90 18.26 -18.40 17.05
CA VAL A 90 19.36 -18.66 17.98
C VAL A 90 19.27 -17.66 19.13
N LEU A 91 19.38 -18.15 20.37
CA LEU A 91 19.28 -17.33 21.57
C LEU A 91 20.63 -17.13 22.26
N ASP A 92 21.36 -18.22 22.49
CA ASP A 92 22.61 -18.24 23.27
C ASP A 92 23.26 -19.63 23.11
N TRP A 93 24.35 -19.88 23.85
CA TRP A 93 24.97 -21.17 24.05
C TRP A 93 24.84 -21.61 25.51
N THR A 94 24.71 -22.91 25.74
CA THR A 94 24.85 -23.48 27.08
C THR A 94 26.32 -23.45 27.50
N PRO A 95 26.63 -23.45 28.82
CA PRO A 95 28.01 -23.46 29.30
C PRO A 95 28.84 -24.67 28.83
N ASP A 96 28.18 -25.79 28.52
CA ASP A 96 28.79 -27.00 27.96
C ASP A 96 28.91 -26.98 26.42
N GLY A 97 28.57 -25.87 25.75
CA GLY A 97 28.84 -25.67 24.33
C GLY A 97 27.76 -26.17 23.37
N LYS A 98 26.52 -26.37 23.83
CA LYS A 98 25.36 -26.60 22.94
C LYS A 98 24.71 -25.27 22.56
N ILE A 99 24.18 -25.18 21.34
CA ILE A 99 23.44 -24.00 20.87
C ILE A 99 22.03 -24.04 21.47
N VAL A 100 21.55 -22.93 22.01
CA VAL A 100 20.16 -22.79 22.47
C VAL A 100 19.34 -22.05 21.43
N ILE A 101 18.21 -22.64 21.04
CA ILE A 101 17.28 -22.07 20.07
C ILE A 101 15.87 -21.98 20.65
N ALA A 102 15.09 -21.02 20.17
CA ALA A 102 13.64 -21.01 20.31
C ALA A 102 13.02 -21.35 18.97
N SER A 103 12.12 -22.33 18.93
CA SER A 103 11.47 -22.74 17.68
C SER A 103 10.00 -23.08 17.87
N SER A 104 9.17 -22.76 16.89
CA SER A 104 7.77 -23.18 16.83
C SER A 104 7.57 -24.53 16.12
N ALA A 105 8.65 -25.28 15.85
CA ALA A 105 8.60 -26.58 15.20
C ALA A 105 7.70 -27.56 15.96
N GLY A 106 6.80 -28.23 15.24
CA GLY A 106 5.84 -29.17 15.82
C GLY A 106 4.79 -28.55 16.75
N GLN A 107 4.69 -27.22 16.81
CA GLN A 107 3.70 -26.52 17.65
C GLN A 107 2.47 -26.11 16.82
N PRO A 108 1.25 -26.15 17.41
CA PRO A 108 0.03 -25.74 16.71
C PRO A 108 -0.04 -24.22 16.44
N PHE A 109 0.80 -23.42 17.12
CA PHE A 109 0.81 -21.98 17.00
C PHE A 109 2.23 -21.44 16.84
N PHE A 110 2.43 -20.55 15.87
CA PHE A 110 3.74 -19.94 15.57
C PHE A 110 4.34 -19.13 16.74
N ARG A 111 3.52 -18.69 17.70
CA ARG A 111 3.95 -17.94 18.89
C ARG A 111 4.36 -18.83 20.06
N LEU A 112 4.12 -20.14 19.96
CA LEU A 112 4.53 -21.09 20.96
C LEU A 112 5.95 -21.55 20.60
N THR A 113 6.95 -20.94 21.21
CA THR A 113 8.36 -21.17 20.91
C THR A 113 9.07 -21.78 22.13
N PRO A 114 8.90 -23.09 22.40
CA PRO A 114 9.73 -23.79 23.37
C PRO A 114 11.22 -23.70 23.01
N LEU A 115 12.06 -23.86 24.04
CA LEU A 115 13.49 -23.84 23.88
C LEU A 115 14.03 -25.25 23.59
N TYR A 116 15.05 -25.33 22.75
CA TYR A 116 15.78 -26.55 22.44
C TYR A 116 17.27 -26.30 22.52
N THR A 117 18.03 -27.35 22.81
CA THR A 117 19.48 -27.37 22.62
C THR A 117 19.84 -28.14 21.36
N LEU A 118 20.93 -27.75 20.72
CA LEU A 118 21.43 -28.35 19.49
C LEU A 118 22.95 -28.56 19.63
N ASN A 119 23.42 -29.74 19.26
CA ASN A 119 24.85 -30.01 19.22
C ASN A 119 25.47 -29.27 18.01
N PRO A 120 26.56 -28.50 18.18
CA PRO A 120 27.23 -27.82 17.07
C PRO A 120 27.76 -28.77 15.99
N ALA A 121 27.99 -30.05 16.31
CA ALA A 121 28.34 -31.08 15.34
C ALA A 121 27.13 -31.61 14.53
N GLY A 122 25.92 -31.12 14.81
CA GLY A 122 24.66 -31.58 14.21
C GLY A 122 23.93 -32.62 15.07
N GLY A 123 22.72 -32.98 14.63
CA GLY A 123 21.83 -33.88 15.34
C GLY A 123 20.43 -33.28 15.51
N GLN A 124 19.55 -34.01 16.21
CA GLN A 124 18.19 -33.56 16.47
C GLN A 124 18.16 -32.54 17.63
N PRO A 125 17.36 -31.45 17.54
CA PRO A 125 17.15 -30.55 18.66
C PRO A 125 16.55 -31.25 19.88
N GLU A 126 17.14 -31.06 21.05
CA GLU A 126 16.70 -31.64 22.33
C GLU A 126 15.90 -30.60 23.14
N PRO A 127 14.65 -30.87 23.58
CA PRO A 127 13.84 -29.88 24.26
C PRO A 127 14.39 -29.53 25.65
N LEU A 128 14.36 -28.24 26.00
CA LEU A 128 14.63 -27.76 27.35
C LEU A 128 13.33 -27.71 28.18
N PRO A 129 13.34 -28.14 29.44
CA PRO A 129 12.13 -28.23 30.28
C PRO A 129 11.69 -26.88 30.88
N TYR A 130 11.90 -25.77 30.16
CA TYR A 130 11.64 -24.40 30.63
C TYR A 130 10.35 -23.80 30.07
N GLY A 131 9.71 -24.53 29.15
CA GLY A 131 8.56 -24.04 28.39
C GLY A 131 8.95 -22.93 27.40
N PRO A 132 7.96 -22.18 26.89
CA PRO A 132 8.21 -21.13 25.90
C PRO A 132 8.98 -19.95 26.50
N ALA A 133 10.02 -19.55 25.78
CA ALA A 133 10.83 -18.38 26.08
C ALA A 133 11.45 -17.84 24.79
N VAL A 134 11.95 -16.61 24.85
CA VAL A 134 12.48 -15.85 23.71
C VAL A 134 13.87 -15.26 24.00
N SER A 135 14.41 -15.54 25.19
CA SER A 135 15.78 -15.27 25.59
C SER A 135 16.11 -16.12 26.82
N ILE A 136 17.36 -16.48 27.00
CA ILE A 136 17.87 -17.25 28.13
C ILE A 136 19.25 -16.72 28.50
N SER A 137 19.64 -16.87 29.76
CA SER A 137 21.02 -16.65 30.20
C SER A 137 21.32 -17.57 31.39
N PHE A 138 22.56 -18.04 31.47
CA PHE A 138 23.03 -18.99 32.47
C PHE A 138 23.82 -18.29 33.57
N GLY A 139 23.59 -18.70 34.81
CA GLY A 139 24.25 -18.17 36.01
C GLY A 139 25.07 -19.24 36.76
N PRO A 140 25.65 -18.88 37.92
CA PRO A 140 26.38 -19.82 38.77
C PRO A 140 25.48 -20.97 39.26
N ASP A 141 26.11 -22.08 39.67
CA ASP A 141 25.44 -23.25 40.25
C ASP A 141 24.32 -23.85 39.38
N GLY A 142 24.43 -23.73 38.05
CA GLY A 142 23.41 -24.17 37.11
C GLY A 142 22.16 -23.29 37.08
N GLY A 143 22.24 -22.07 37.61
CA GLY A 143 21.16 -21.09 37.58
C GLY A 143 20.77 -20.71 36.15
N VAL A 144 19.47 -20.47 35.92
CA VAL A 144 18.93 -20.09 34.62
C VAL A 144 17.97 -18.92 34.79
N VAL A 145 18.09 -17.91 33.93
CA VAL A 145 17.11 -16.85 33.78
C VAL A 145 16.54 -16.87 32.37
N ILE A 146 15.22 -16.81 32.24
CA ILE A 146 14.52 -16.81 30.95
C ILE A 146 13.64 -15.57 30.82
N GLY A 147 13.53 -15.07 29.59
CA GLY A 147 12.58 -14.04 29.23
C GLY A 147 11.40 -14.63 28.46
N ARG A 148 10.18 -14.29 28.88
CA ARG A 148 8.93 -14.72 28.25
C ARG A 148 8.19 -13.52 27.71
N ARG A 149 7.66 -13.63 26.48
CA ARG A 149 6.94 -12.54 25.78
C ARG A 149 7.76 -11.26 25.65
N ASN A 150 9.08 -11.34 25.79
CA ASN A 150 9.98 -10.21 25.85
C ASN A 150 10.47 -9.78 24.45
N GLU A 151 9.53 -9.71 23.51
CA GLU A 151 9.78 -9.25 22.14
C GLU A 151 10.44 -7.85 22.15
N ASP A 152 11.25 -7.58 21.13
CA ASP A 152 12.00 -6.33 20.98
C ASP A 152 11.11 -5.08 21.13
N LEU A 153 11.58 -4.10 21.91
CA LEU A 153 10.88 -2.86 22.28
C LEU A 153 10.62 -1.89 21.11
N ALA A 154 10.99 -2.24 19.88
CA ALA A 154 10.91 -1.37 18.72
C ALA A 154 9.49 -1.03 18.26
N ARG A 155 8.60 -2.04 18.18
CA ARG A 155 7.29 -1.89 17.52
C ARG A 155 6.27 -1.17 18.40
N TRP A 156 6.30 -1.42 19.71
CA TRP A 156 5.34 -0.85 20.66
C TRP A 156 6.06 -0.38 21.92
N LYS A 157 6.69 0.79 21.80
CA LYS A 157 7.35 1.48 22.93
C LYS A 157 6.36 1.67 24.08
N ARG A 158 6.83 1.49 25.32
CA ARG A 158 6.06 1.71 26.55
C ARG A 158 4.80 0.83 26.67
N TYR A 159 4.77 -0.32 25.99
CA TYR A 159 3.64 -1.25 26.09
C TYR A 159 3.43 -1.73 27.54
N ARG A 160 2.16 -1.73 28.00
CA ARG A 160 1.74 -2.13 29.36
C ARG A 160 0.58 -3.13 29.38
N GLY A 161 0.25 -3.74 28.25
CA GLY A 161 -0.84 -4.73 28.19
C GLY A 161 -0.44 -6.11 28.73
N GLY A 162 -1.36 -7.07 28.64
CA GLY A 162 -1.19 -8.43 29.20
C GLY A 162 -0.09 -9.28 28.56
N ARG A 163 0.56 -8.80 27.50
CA ARG A 163 1.71 -9.46 26.83
C ARG A 163 3.05 -8.80 27.18
N THR A 164 3.12 -8.00 28.25
CA THR A 164 4.39 -7.44 28.71
C THR A 164 5.41 -8.55 28.97
N GLY A 165 6.67 -8.28 28.60
CA GLY A 165 7.77 -9.21 28.81
C GLY A 165 8.02 -9.41 30.28
N ASP A 166 8.18 -10.67 30.66
CA ASP A 166 8.41 -11.11 32.02
C ASP A 166 9.72 -11.89 32.10
N ILE A 167 10.48 -11.66 33.16
CA ILE A 167 11.70 -12.40 33.46
C ILE A 167 11.41 -13.42 34.56
N TRP A 168 11.80 -14.66 34.34
CA TRP A 168 11.68 -15.77 35.29
C TRP A 168 13.06 -16.34 35.59
N ILE A 169 13.29 -16.70 36.85
CA ILE A 169 14.58 -17.21 37.32
C ILE A 169 14.39 -18.54 38.05
N ASP A 170 15.29 -19.48 37.76
CA ASP A 170 15.62 -20.61 38.60
C ASP A 170 17.06 -20.46 39.07
N ALA A 171 17.24 -20.00 40.30
CA ALA A 171 18.57 -19.61 40.77
C ALA A 171 19.49 -20.80 41.12
N LYS A 172 18.97 -22.04 41.12
CA LYS A 172 19.72 -23.23 41.56
C LYS A 172 19.68 -24.37 40.53
N GLY A 173 19.13 -24.12 39.34
CA GLY A 173 19.01 -25.13 38.28
C GLY A 173 18.14 -26.34 38.63
N LYS A 174 17.14 -26.19 39.51
CA LYS A 174 16.28 -27.29 39.99
C LYS A 174 14.99 -27.51 39.18
N GLY A 175 14.84 -26.80 38.06
CA GLY A 175 13.61 -26.75 37.26
C GLY A 175 12.47 -25.94 37.89
N LYS A 176 12.73 -25.12 38.92
CA LYS A 176 11.70 -24.37 39.66
C LYS A 176 11.82 -22.87 39.41
N PHE A 177 11.14 -22.41 38.36
CA PHE A 177 11.12 -21.00 37.98
C PHE A 177 10.14 -20.18 38.84
N LYS A 178 10.56 -18.97 39.18
CA LYS A 178 9.70 -17.91 39.74
C LYS A 178 9.88 -16.63 38.95
N SER A 179 8.88 -15.75 38.97
CA SER A 179 9.02 -14.40 38.43
C SER A 179 10.15 -13.66 39.19
N LEU A 180 11.11 -13.09 38.46
CA LEU A 180 12.26 -12.41 39.04
C LEU A 180 11.85 -11.08 39.68
N LEU A 181 11.16 -10.24 38.92
CA LEU A 181 10.59 -8.98 39.39
C LEU A 181 9.36 -8.61 38.57
N LYS A 182 8.56 -7.68 39.11
CA LYS A 182 7.42 -7.09 38.39
C LYS A 182 7.57 -5.58 38.36
N LEU A 183 7.73 -5.04 37.14
CA LEU A 183 7.67 -3.61 36.89
C LEU A 183 6.51 -3.33 35.94
N LYS A 184 5.96 -2.12 36.02
CA LYS A 184 5.04 -1.62 34.98
C LYS A 184 5.86 -1.24 33.74
N SER A 185 6.40 -2.25 33.06
CA SER A 185 7.25 -2.15 31.87
C SER A 185 7.30 -3.47 31.12
N ASN A 186 7.72 -3.41 29.86
CA ASN A 186 8.23 -4.58 29.18
C ASN A 186 9.65 -4.87 29.70
N LEU A 187 9.92 -6.09 30.19
CA LEU A 187 11.24 -6.55 30.64
C LEU A 187 11.80 -7.50 29.59
N ALA A 188 13.01 -7.23 29.08
CA ALA A 188 13.59 -8.01 27.99
C ALA A 188 15.08 -8.32 28.13
N SER A 189 15.53 -9.33 27.38
CA SER A 189 16.94 -9.73 27.24
C SER A 189 17.68 -9.82 28.60
N PRO A 190 17.28 -10.75 29.50
CA PRO A 190 17.98 -10.95 30.75
C PRO A 190 19.38 -11.53 30.50
N MET A 191 20.38 -10.99 31.19
CA MET A 191 21.77 -11.42 31.12
C MET A 191 22.30 -11.58 32.54
N TRP A 192 22.75 -12.77 32.91
CA TRP A 192 23.29 -13.03 34.25
C TRP A 192 24.81 -12.80 34.25
N ILE A 193 25.26 -11.77 34.96
CA ILE A 193 26.68 -11.38 35.02
C ILE A 193 27.08 -11.22 36.49
N GLY A 194 27.98 -12.09 36.95
CA GLY A 194 28.37 -12.17 38.36
C GLY A 194 27.16 -12.35 39.27
N GLU A 195 26.99 -11.47 40.25
CA GLU A 195 25.89 -11.52 41.22
C GLU A 195 24.59 -10.85 40.76
N ARG A 196 24.59 -10.23 39.56
CA ARG A 196 23.49 -9.39 39.08
C ARG A 196 22.86 -9.96 37.80
N ILE A 197 21.59 -9.66 37.63
CA ILE A 197 20.84 -9.94 36.41
C ILE A 197 20.56 -8.62 35.73
N TYR A 198 21.20 -8.40 34.58
CA TYR A 198 20.99 -7.26 33.71
C TYR A 198 19.80 -7.52 32.80
N PHE A 199 19.07 -6.49 32.40
CA PHE A 199 17.92 -6.60 31.52
C PHE A 199 17.58 -5.24 30.90
N LEU A 200 16.82 -5.26 29.81
CA LEU A 200 16.20 -4.07 29.23
C LEU A 200 14.89 -3.74 29.90
N SER A 201 14.65 -2.45 30.11
CA SER A 201 13.36 -1.95 30.57
C SER A 201 13.14 -0.53 30.08
N ASP A 202 11.86 -0.13 29.95
CA ASP A 202 11.46 1.23 29.62
C ASP A 202 10.51 1.82 30.68
N HIS A 203 10.60 1.33 31.93
CA HIS A 203 9.77 1.81 33.04
C HIS A 203 9.95 3.31 33.32
N GLU A 204 11.10 3.88 32.99
CA GLU A 204 11.42 5.31 33.11
C GLU A 204 11.25 6.10 31.79
N GLY A 205 10.64 5.48 30.76
CA GLY A 205 10.26 6.17 29.53
C GLY A 205 11.03 5.75 28.28
N ILE A 206 12.36 5.61 28.33
CA ILE A 206 13.19 5.17 27.20
C ILE A 206 13.94 3.90 27.58
N GLY A 207 13.96 2.93 26.66
CA GLY A 207 14.58 1.62 26.86
C GLY A 207 16.07 1.74 27.18
N ASN A 208 16.47 1.30 28.37
CA ASN A 208 17.86 1.31 28.83
C ASN A 208 18.20 -0.03 29.52
N ILE A 209 19.49 -0.24 29.80
CA ILE A 209 19.98 -1.38 30.57
C ILE A 209 19.79 -1.07 32.06
N TYR A 210 19.13 -2.00 32.74
CA TYR A 210 18.96 -2.04 34.19
C TYR A 210 19.52 -3.36 34.72
N SER A 211 19.61 -3.48 36.04
CA SER A 211 19.93 -4.75 36.68
C SER A 211 19.32 -4.86 38.06
N CYS A 212 19.20 -6.08 38.58
CA CYS A 212 18.79 -6.37 39.96
C CYS A 212 19.62 -7.54 40.54
N ASP A 213 19.47 -7.79 41.85
CA ASP A 213 19.96 -9.03 42.46
C ASP A 213 19.13 -10.25 42.00
N ALA A 214 19.61 -11.48 42.25
CA ALA A 214 18.90 -12.72 41.90
C ALA A 214 17.55 -12.92 42.65
N LYS A 215 17.19 -12.01 43.57
CA LYS A 215 15.89 -11.96 44.25
C LYS A 215 14.99 -10.83 43.71
N GLY A 216 15.40 -10.13 42.64
CA GLY A 216 14.62 -9.06 42.02
C GLY A 216 14.70 -7.70 42.71
N ARG A 217 15.65 -7.50 43.62
CA ARG A 217 15.81 -6.29 44.44
C ARG A 217 16.99 -5.45 43.98
N LYS A 218 17.17 -4.26 44.57
CA LYS A 218 18.29 -3.35 44.27
C LYS A 218 18.39 -3.03 42.77
N ILE A 219 17.25 -2.61 42.20
CA ILE A 219 17.18 -2.22 40.79
C ILE A 219 18.09 -1.00 40.58
N GLN A 220 18.92 -1.06 39.53
CA GLN A 220 19.86 -0.01 39.17
C GLN A 220 19.86 0.18 37.66
N ARG A 221 19.85 1.43 37.20
CA ARG A 221 20.05 1.81 35.80
C ARG A 221 21.54 1.93 35.48
N HIS A 222 21.92 1.51 34.29
CA HIS A 222 23.32 1.48 33.83
C HIS A 222 23.60 2.29 32.57
N THR A 223 22.59 2.52 31.73
CA THR A 223 22.74 3.32 30.51
C THR A 223 21.76 4.50 30.50
N HIS A 224 22.12 5.56 29.77
CA HIS A 224 21.39 6.83 29.76
C HIS A 224 21.10 7.31 28.33
N HIS A 225 20.64 6.42 27.45
CA HIS A 225 20.23 6.79 26.10
C HIS A 225 18.89 7.55 26.12
N GLU A 226 18.84 8.67 25.39
CA GLU A 226 17.68 9.57 25.30
C GLU A 226 17.11 9.70 23.88
N ASP A 227 17.92 9.49 22.84
CA ASP A 227 17.45 9.59 21.44
C ASP A 227 16.84 8.27 20.93
N PHE A 228 17.50 7.15 21.26
CA PHE A 228 17.13 5.83 20.80
C PHE A 228 17.07 4.82 21.94
N TYR A 229 16.20 3.81 21.79
CA TYR A 229 16.13 2.71 22.76
C TYR A 229 17.39 1.84 22.64
N VAL A 230 17.92 1.41 23.78
CA VAL A 230 18.82 0.27 23.84
C VAL A 230 18.08 -0.98 23.37
N ARG A 231 18.68 -1.72 22.45
CA ARG A 231 18.12 -2.95 21.88
C ARG A 231 19.18 -4.03 21.73
N GLN A 232 18.72 -5.27 21.69
CA GLN A 232 19.50 -6.46 21.35
C GLN A 232 20.84 -6.54 22.11
N PRO A 233 20.86 -6.39 23.45
CA PRO A 233 22.07 -6.56 24.21
C PRO A 233 22.48 -8.04 24.25
N ASP A 234 23.77 -8.27 24.23
CA ASP A 234 24.39 -9.58 24.39
C ASP A 234 25.66 -9.47 25.26
N THR A 235 26.11 -10.57 25.85
CA THR A 235 27.21 -10.57 26.82
C THR A 235 28.16 -11.75 26.65
N ASP A 236 29.45 -11.50 26.94
CA ASP A 236 30.47 -12.54 27.09
C ASP A 236 30.56 -13.06 28.55
N GLY A 237 29.57 -12.73 29.38
CA GLY A 237 29.58 -12.99 30.83
C GLY A 237 30.36 -11.96 31.63
N ARG A 238 30.97 -10.96 30.99
CA ARG A 238 31.67 -9.84 31.65
C ARG A 238 31.15 -8.49 31.19
N ARG A 239 31.08 -8.24 29.88
CA ARG A 239 30.69 -6.96 29.26
C ARG A 239 29.46 -7.15 28.40
N ILE A 240 28.68 -6.08 28.23
CA ILE A 240 27.46 -6.10 27.42
C ILE A 240 27.69 -5.28 26.16
N VAL A 241 27.59 -5.92 24.99
CA VAL A 241 27.48 -5.22 23.70
C VAL A 241 26.00 -5.00 23.40
N TYR A 242 25.64 -3.86 22.84
CA TYR A 242 24.26 -3.57 22.45
C TYR A 242 24.20 -2.51 21.36
N ARG A 243 23.00 -2.24 20.85
CA ARG A 243 22.78 -1.13 19.90
C ARG A 243 21.87 -0.05 20.46
N ALA A 244 22.10 1.18 20.03
CA ALA A 244 21.18 2.30 20.15
C ALA A 244 21.23 3.11 18.85
N GLY A 245 20.09 3.28 18.18
CA GLY A 245 20.06 3.83 16.82
C GLY A 245 20.74 2.88 15.83
N ALA A 246 21.57 3.42 14.94
CA ALA A 246 22.35 2.63 13.98
C ALA A 246 23.72 2.18 14.51
N ASP A 247 24.06 2.54 15.76
CA ASP A 247 25.39 2.37 16.35
C ASP A 247 25.47 1.21 17.36
N LEU A 248 26.68 0.67 17.54
CA LEU A 248 27.00 -0.28 18.60
C LEU A 248 27.68 0.41 19.78
N TYR A 249 27.37 -0.07 20.99
CA TYR A 249 27.94 0.38 22.25
C TYR A 249 28.43 -0.81 23.05
N LEU A 250 29.48 -0.58 23.84
CA LEU A 250 30.01 -1.54 24.81
C LEU A 250 29.83 -0.97 26.20
N PHE A 251 29.20 -1.74 27.09
CA PHE A 251 29.08 -1.45 28.51
C PHE A 251 29.92 -2.43 29.32
N ASP A 252 30.81 -1.92 30.18
CA ASP A 252 31.60 -2.70 31.14
C ASP A 252 31.07 -2.46 32.57
N PRO A 253 30.40 -3.45 33.18
CA PRO A 253 29.91 -3.39 34.55
C PRO A 253 30.97 -3.16 35.64
N THR A 254 32.25 -3.36 35.32
CA THR A 254 33.36 -3.19 36.29
C THR A 254 33.86 -1.75 36.38
N GLN A 255 33.40 -0.87 35.49
CA GLN A 255 33.78 0.53 35.46
C GLN A 255 32.63 1.41 35.97
N ASP A 256 32.97 2.51 36.63
CA ASP A 256 31.99 3.46 37.17
C ASP A 256 31.81 4.70 36.28
N GLY A 257 30.61 5.29 36.32
CA GLY A 257 30.30 6.57 35.68
C GLY A 257 30.33 6.53 34.15
N ALA A 258 30.73 7.65 33.53
CA ALA A 258 30.75 7.80 32.07
C ALA A 258 31.74 6.85 31.35
N GLY A 259 32.72 6.31 32.05
CA GLY A 259 33.65 5.30 31.50
C GLY A 259 32.98 3.95 31.26
N SER A 260 31.89 3.66 31.96
CA SER A 260 31.21 2.35 31.89
C SER A 260 30.61 2.03 30.52
N THR A 261 30.30 3.03 29.69
CA THR A 261 29.71 2.85 28.36
C THR A 261 30.47 3.65 27.31
N ARG A 262 30.80 3.02 26.18
CA ARG A 262 31.36 3.73 25.01
C ARG A 262 30.74 3.28 23.69
N LYS A 263 30.67 4.20 22.72
CA LYS A 263 30.38 3.87 21.32
C LYS A 263 31.57 3.09 20.74
N ILE A 264 31.29 2.13 19.88
CA ILE A 264 32.31 1.38 19.13
C ILE A 264 32.46 2.05 17.77
N GLU A 265 33.64 2.58 17.47
CA GLU A 265 33.94 3.16 16.16
C GLU A 265 34.22 2.04 15.16
N ILE A 266 33.42 1.96 14.09
CA ILE A 266 33.47 0.88 13.12
C ILE A 266 33.85 1.45 11.75
N ASP A 267 35.04 1.10 11.27
CA ASP A 267 35.46 1.38 9.91
C ASP A 267 34.87 0.33 8.96
N TYR A 268 33.87 0.75 8.19
CA TYR A 268 32.99 -0.12 7.42
C TYR A 268 33.14 0.10 5.92
N HIS A 269 33.62 -0.93 5.22
CA HIS A 269 33.85 -0.92 3.77
C HIS A 269 32.91 -1.90 3.06
N SER A 270 31.90 -1.39 2.36
CA SER A 270 31.00 -2.21 1.52
C SER A 270 30.75 -1.55 0.16
N PRO A 271 30.60 -2.34 -0.92
CA PRO A 271 30.10 -1.85 -2.21
C PRO A 271 28.64 -1.36 -2.16
N ARG A 272 27.91 -1.62 -1.07
CA ARG A 272 26.50 -1.21 -0.86
C ARG A 272 25.59 -1.66 -1.98
N ALA A 273 25.68 -2.95 -2.31
CA ALA A 273 24.88 -3.58 -3.38
C ALA A 273 23.37 -3.30 -3.21
N GLN A 274 22.85 -3.25 -1.98
CA GLN A 274 21.44 -2.96 -1.72
C GLN A 274 21.03 -1.52 -2.07
N ARG A 275 21.97 -0.57 -2.09
CA ARG A 275 21.77 0.82 -2.53
C ARG A 275 22.08 1.02 -4.02
N SER A 276 22.58 0.00 -4.70
CA SER A 276 22.83 0.08 -6.14
C SER A 276 21.53 0.27 -6.91
N ARG A 277 21.64 0.88 -8.09
CA ARG A 277 20.50 1.07 -9.00
C ARG A 277 19.88 -0.29 -9.32
N LYS A 278 18.58 -0.44 -9.06
CA LYS A 278 17.79 -1.63 -9.43
C LYS A 278 16.86 -1.29 -10.59
N PHE A 279 16.83 -2.15 -11.59
CA PHE A 279 15.78 -2.14 -12.61
C PHE A 279 14.63 -3.01 -12.12
N ILE A 280 13.43 -2.50 -12.24
CA ILE A 280 12.22 -3.18 -11.81
C ILE A 280 11.29 -3.35 -13.00
N LYS A 281 10.39 -4.32 -12.89
CA LYS A 281 9.26 -4.52 -13.80
C LYS A 281 8.20 -3.44 -13.54
N PRO A 282 8.06 -2.41 -14.40
CA PRO A 282 7.15 -1.28 -14.16
C PRO A 282 5.70 -1.72 -13.94
N GLU A 283 5.26 -2.77 -14.62
CA GLU A 283 3.91 -3.32 -14.56
C GLU A 283 3.49 -3.78 -13.14
N ARG A 284 4.45 -4.09 -12.26
CA ARG A 284 4.18 -4.44 -10.86
C ARG A 284 3.89 -3.25 -9.96
N TYR A 285 4.16 -2.03 -10.44
CA TYR A 285 4.09 -0.79 -9.67
C TYR A 285 3.30 0.29 -10.39
N LEU A 286 2.56 -0.06 -11.44
CA LEU A 286 1.65 0.84 -12.12
C LEU A 286 0.51 1.20 -11.16
N GLU A 287 0.37 2.48 -10.86
CA GLU A 287 -0.65 3.02 -9.95
C GLU A 287 -1.78 3.75 -10.69
N GLN A 288 -1.47 4.36 -11.85
CA GLN A 288 -2.45 5.13 -12.61
C GLN A 288 -2.00 5.35 -14.06
N LEU A 289 -2.99 5.49 -14.94
CA LEU A 289 -2.86 5.87 -16.33
C LEU A 289 -3.70 7.14 -16.60
N ALA A 290 -3.19 8.05 -17.43
CA ALA A 290 -3.94 9.20 -17.94
C ALA A 290 -3.66 9.41 -19.43
N LEU A 291 -4.70 9.29 -20.27
CA LEU A 291 -4.59 9.50 -21.71
C LEU A 291 -4.39 10.99 -22.02
N HIS A 292 -3.54 11.28 -23.01
CA HIS A 292 -3.44 12.61 -23.56
C HIS A 292 -4.76 12.99 -24.27
N PRO A 293 -5.22 14.26 -24.22
CA PRO A 293 -6.50 14.66 -24.82
C PRO A 293 -6.58 14.46 -26.35
N ALA A 294 -5.44 14.38 -27.03
CA ALA A 294 -5.39 14.04 -28.46
C ALA A 294 -5.26 12.52 -28.74
N GLY A 295 -5.17 11.69 -27.71
CA GLY A 295 -5.18 10.22 -27.81
C GLY A 295 -3.89 9.56 -28.32
N HIS A 296 -2.81 10.31 -28.58
CA HIS A 296 -1.57 9.76 -29.13
C HIS A 296 -0.56 9.27 -28.07
N SER A 297 -0.67 9.75 -26.83
CA SER A 297 0.26 9.42 -25.73
C SER A 297 -0.47 9.24 -24.41
N THR A 298 0.27 8.73 -23.43
CA THR A 298 -0.25 8.38 -22.12
C THR A 298 0.75 8.79 -21.05
N ALA A 299 0.24 9.33 -19.93
CA ALA A 299 1.00 9.52 -18.70
C ALA A 299 0.77 8.34 -17.74
N LEU A 300 1.83 7.89 -17.08
CA LEU A 300 1.86 6.70 -16.23
C LEU A 300 2.48 7.06 -14.88
N SER A 301 1.78 6.74 -13.78
CA SER A 301 2.35 6.80 -12.43
C SER A 301 2.88 5.42 -12.04
N VAL A 302 4.20 5.29 -11.91
CA VAL A 302 4.87 4.03 -11.56
C VAL A 302 5.81 4.25 -10.39
N ARG A 303 5.58 3.55 -9.27
CA ARG A 303 6.44 3.58 -8.06
C ARG A 303 6.77 5.00 -7.59
N GLY A 304 5.78 5.89 -7.56
CA GLY A 304 5.97 7.27 -7.11
C GLY A 304 6.70 8.17 -8.11
N LYS A 305 6.70 7.82 -9.39
CA LYS A 305 7.23 8.64 -10.48
C LYS A 305 6.22 8.72 -11.60
N VAL A 306 6.20 9.84 -12.29
CA VAL A 306 5.32 10.07 -13.44
C VAL A 306 6.17 10.07 -14.71
N PHE A 307 5.69 9.36 -15.71
CA PHE A 307 6.29 9.27 -17.04
C PHE A 307 5.24 9.57 -18.10
N SER A 308 5.65 10.03 -19.28
CA SER A 308 4.82 10.04 -20.48
C SER A 308 5.49 9.31 -21.63
N MET A 309 4.70 8.68 -22.47
CA MET A 309 5.16 8.00 -23.69
C MET A 309 4.04 7.96 -24.73
N ALA A 310 4.40 7.91 -26.00
CA ALA A 310 3.45 7.58 -27.05
C ALA A 310 2.97 6.12 -26.92
N ASN A 311 1.77 5.82 -27.42
CA ASN A 311 1.09 4.55 -27.12
C ASN A 311 1.77 3.32 -27.73
N TRP A 312 2.57 3.48 -28.78
CA TRP A 312 3.12 2.36 -29.56
C TRP A 312 4.65 2.35 -29.62
N ASP A 313 5.25 3.50 -29.92
CA ASP A 313 6.69 3.65 -30.14
C ASP A 313 7.19 5.01 -29.68
N GLY A 314 8.51 5.12 -29.42
CA GLY A 314 9.16 6.37 -29.05
C GLY A 314 9.80 6.36 -27.67
N ALA A 315 10.30 7.54 -27.28
CA ALA A 315 10.98 7.73 -26.00
C ALA A 315 9.98 7.84 -24.84
N VAL A 316 10.45 7.41 -23.67
CA VAL A 316 9.74 7.61 -22.40
C VAL A 316 10.34 8.83 -21.71
N PHE A 317 9.51 9.80 -21.37
CA PHE A 317 9.91 11.03 -20.69
C PHE A 317 9.51 10.96 -19.23
N GLN A 318 10.37 11.43 -18.32
CA GLN A 318 10.09 11.44 -16.88
C GLN A 318 9.81 12.87 -16.43
N TYR A 319 8.80 13.05 -15.59
CA TYR A 319 8.51 14.31 -14.91
C TYR A 319 9.19 14.38 -13.54
N GLY A 320 9.59 15.60 -13.16
CA GLY A 320 10.22 15.89 -11.87
C GLY A 320 11.59 15.22 -11.63
N PRO A 321 12.16 15.34 -10.41
CA PRO A 321 13.48 14.84 -10.10
C PRO A 321 13.60 13.32 -10.24
N ARG A 322 14.81 12.84 -10.59
CA ARG A 322 15.06 11.40 -10.79
C ARG A 322 14.82 10.54 -9.54
N GLN A 323 15.11 11.07 -8.35
CA GLN A 323 15.03 10.34 -7.08
C GLN A 323 14.59 11.28 -5.95
N GLY A 324 14.30 10.74 -4.77
CA GLY A 324 14.06 11.51 -3.54
C GLY A 324 12.69 12.16 -3.39
N VAL A 325 11.92 12.25 -4.47
CA VAL A 325 10.56 12.83 -4.52
C VAL A 325 9.56 11.78 -4.97
N ARG A 326 8.36 11.75 -4.40
CA ARG A 326 7.21 11.01 -4.87
C ARG A 326 6.28 11.93 -5.66
N SER A 327 5.91 11.49 -6.85
CA SER A 327 4.87 12.11 -7.68
C SER A 327 3.78 11.11 -8.05
N ARG A 328 2.52 11.54 -8.06
CA ARG A 328 1.33 10.70 -8.28
C ARG A 328 0.14 11.53 -8.79
N LEU A 329 -0.98 10.90 -9.14
CA LEU A 329 -2.21 11.59 -9.55
C LEU A 329 -1.99 12.53 -10.75
N ALA A 330 -1.29 12.01 -11.76
CA ALA A 330 -0.98 12.76 -12.96
C ALA A 330 -2.19 12.81 -13.91
N GLU A 331 -2.58 14.00 -14.35
CA GLU A 331 -3.59 14.20 -15.39
C GLU A 331 -3.19 15.33 -16.35
N TRP A 332 -3.56 15.17 -17.62
CA TRP A 332 -3.32 16.19 -18.64
C TRP A 332 -4.33 17.33 -18.55
N PHE A 333 -3.88 18.54 -18.87
CA PHE A 333 -4.78 19.64 -19.18
C PHE A 333 -5.39 19.47 -20.56
N ASN A 334 -6.57 20.08 -20.77
CA ASN A 334 -7.26 20.05 -22.05
C ASN A 334 -6.45 20.68 -23.20
N ASP A 335 -5.46 21.52 -22.89
CA ASP A 335 -4.55 22.08 -23.91
C ASP A 335 -3.59 21.05 -24.51
N GLY A 336 -3.43 19.88 -23.89
CA GLY A 336 -2.47 18.85 -24.33
C GLY A 336 -1.01 19.29 -24.29
N LYS A 337 -0.69 20.34 -23.52
CA LYS A 337 0.67 20.90 -23.41
C LYS A 337 1.17 20.91 -21.97
N ARG A 338 0.26 20.82 -21.01
CA ARG A 338 0.57 20.78 -19.57
C ARG A 338 0.00 19.52 -18.94
N LEU A 339 0.63 19.11 -17.84
CA LEU A 339 0.21 18.03 -16.97
C LEU A 339 0.27 18.49 -15.52
N VAL A 340 -0.74 18.18 -14.72
CA VAL A 340 -0.75 18.40 -13.27
C VAL A 340 -0.45 17.10 -12.55
N MET A 341 0.28 17.17 -11.45
CA MET A 341 0.52 16.03 -10.55
C MET A 341 0.65 16.47 -9.09
N VAL A 342 0.48 15.53 -8.17
CA VAL A 342 0.74 15.73 -6.74
C VAL A 342 2.17 15.30 -6.42
N SER A 343 2.95 16.18 -5.81
CA SER A 343 4.38 16.02 -5.56
C SER A 343 4.74 16.36 -4.10
N ASP A 344 5.56 15.53 -3.45
CA ASP A 344 6.05 15.74 -2.08
C ASP A 344 7.44 16.40 -2.01
N ALA A 345 7.86 17.09 -3.07
CA ALA A 345 9.22 17.62 -3.23
C ALA A 345 9.75 18.46 -2.05
N THR A 346 8.87 19.17 -1.32
CA THR A 346 9.23 20.00 -0.16
C THR A 346 8.95 19.33 1.20
N GLY A 347 8.58 18.05 1.20
CA GLY A 347 8.19 17.28 2.39
C GLY A 347 6.68 17.20 2.60
N GLU A 348 5.92 18.17 2.07
CA GLU A 348 4.46 18.18 2.05
C GLU A 348 3.93 18.01 0.61
N GLU A 349 2.75 17.42 0.46
CA GLU A 349 2.12 17.25 -0.84
C GLU A 349 1.58 18.59 -1.37
N ALA A 350 1.95 18.95 -2.59
CA ALA A 350 1.36 20.07 -3.32
C ALA A 350 1.13 19.71 -4.79
N LEU A 351 0.33 20.53 -5.47
CA LEU A 351 0.15 20.42 -6.91
C LEU A 351 1.36 21.02 -7.64
N GLU A 352 1.85 20.30 -8.64
CA GLU A 352 2.82 20.80 -9.60
C GLU A 352 2.26 20.70 -11.01
N ILE A 353 2.39 21.78 -11.76
CA ILE A 353 2.05 21.87 -13.17
C ILE A 353 3.36 21.81 -13.96
N HIS A 354 3.46 20.83 -14.83
CA HIS A 354 4.61 20.60 -15.70
C HIS A 354 4.17 20.82 -17.15
N THR A 355 5.01 21.45 -17.96
CA THR A 355 4.87 21.35 -19.42
C THR A 355 5.15 19.92 -19.88
N ASP A 356 4.65 19.53 -21.05
CA ASP A 356 4.93 18.21 -21.62
C ASP A 356 6.44 17.97 -21.69
N ALA A 357 6.89 16.87 -21.07
CA ALA A 357 8.29 16.48 -21.00
C ALA A 357 8.85 16.00 -22.35
N SER A 358 8.00 15.83 -23.37
CA SER A 358 8.41 15.56 -24.75
C SER A 358 8.94 16.80 -25.50
N LEU A 359 8.65 18.01 -24.99
CA LEU A 359 9.11 19.27 -25.57
C LEU A 359 10.63 19.45 -25.39
N PRO A 360 11.26 20.38 -26.13
CA PRO A 360 12.65 20.74 -25.90
C PRO A 360 12.86 21.21 -24.45
N ALA A 361 13.99 20.84 -23.84
CA ALA A 361 14.30 21.19 -22.45
C ALA A 361 14.28 22.71 -22.16
N THR A 362 14.46 23.55 -23.18
CA THR A 362 14.34 25.01 -23.09
C THR A 362 12.93 25.50 -22.79
N GLU A 363 11.91 24.68 -23.05
CA GLU A 363 10.49 24.97 -22.83
C GLU A 363 9.95 24.33 -21.55
N HIS A 364 10.78 23.55 -20.84
CA HIS A 364 10.36 22.89 -19.61
C HIS A 364 10.14 23.89 -18.48
N THR A 365 8.89 23.99 -18.01
CA THR A 365 8.55 24.78 -16.82
C THR A 365 7.86 23.91 -15.78
N VAL A 366 8.17 24.16 -14.51
CA VAL A 366 7.51 23.55 -13.36
C VAL A 366 6.97 24.65 -12.48
N GLU A 367 5.66 24.70 -12.31
CA GLU A 367 4.98 25.58 -11.38
C GLU A 367 4.44 24.78 -10.20
N ARG A 368 4.89 25.08 -8.98
CA ARG A 368 4.39 24.45 -7.75
C ARG A 368 3.41 25.39 -7.06
N LEU A 369 2.20 24.89 -6.78
CA LEU A 369 1.14 25.65 -6.14
C LEU A 369 1.19 25.46 -4.62
N GLU A 370 1.92 26.36 -3.95
CA GLU A 370 2.08 26.34 -2.49
C GLU A 370 0.90 27.01 -1.76
N GLY A 371 0.66 26.60 -0.52
CA GLY A 371 -0.31 27.24 0.39
C GLY A 371 -1.78 26.88 0.16
N LEU A 372 -2.08 25.92 -0.71
CA LEU A 372 -3.45 25.42 -0.91
C LEU A 372 -3.81 24.36 0.15
N ASP A 373 -4.94 24.53 0.84
CA ASP A 373 -5.44 23.52 1.79
C ASP A 373 -6.18 22.38 1.07
N LEU A 374 -5.42 21.43 0.54
CA LEU A 374 -5.95 20.26 -0.17
C LEU A 374 -6.11 19.03 0.73
N GLY A 375 -5.38 19.01 1.86
CA GLY A 375 -5.07 17.77 2.58
C GLY A 375 -4.34 16.77 1.68
N ARG A 376 -4.31 15.50 2.08
CA ARG A 376 -3.79 14.41 1.24
C ARG A 376 -4.80 14.03 0.14
N ALA A 377 -4.52 14.40 -1.10
CA ALA A 377 -5.34 14.08 -2.26
C ALA A 377 -5.44 12.55 -2.49
N VAL A 378 -6.59 12.04 -2.89
CA VAL A 378 -6.83 10.61 -3.15
C VAL A 378 -7.17 10.40 -4.63
N SER A 379 -7.91 11.32 -5.22
CA SER A 379 -8.08 11.47 -6.67
C SER A 379 -8.05 12.95 -7.05
N LEU A 380 -7.75 13.22 -8.31
CA LEU A 380 -7.65 14.54 -8.90
C LEU A 380 -8.25 14.44 -10.29
N HIS A 381 -9.09 15.39 -10.70
CA HIS A 381 -9.69 15.42 -12.03
C HIS A 381 -9.71 16.82 -12.62
N VAL A 382 -9.05 17.01 -13.77
CA VAL A 382 -8.97 18.29 -14.49
C VAL A 382 -10.26 18.56 -15.27
N SER A 383 -10.69 19.82 -15.30
CA SER A 383 -11.84 20.25 -16.10
C SER A 383 -11.56 20.11 -17.59
N PRO A 384 -12.54 19.67 -18.40
CA PRO A 384 -12.38 19.54 -19.84
C PRO A 384 -12.37 20.88 -20.60
N LYS A 385 -12.60 22.01 -19.92
CA LYS A 385 -12.76 23.33 -20.59
C LYS A 385 -11.90 24.44 -20.01
N GLU A 386 -11.66 24.42 -18.70
CA GLU A 386 -11.02 25.52 -17.97
C GLU A 386 -9.82 25.02 -17.16
N ASP A 387 -8.91 25.93 -16.79
CA ASP A 387 -7.75 25.66 -15.93
C ASP A 387 -8.16 25.53 -14.45
N VAL A 388 -9.05 24.58 -14.20
CA VAL A 388 -9.63 24.28 -12.89
C VAL A 388 -9.67 22.76 -12.71
N LEU A 389 -9.65 22.29 -11.47
CA LEU A 389 -9.72 20.88 -11.17
C LEU A 389 -10.50 20.62 -9.88
N VAL A 390 -10.86 19.36 -9.67
CA VAL A 390 -11.45 18.88 -8.42
C VAL A 390 -10.61 17.78 -7.80
N ILE A 391 -10.56 17.75 -6.47
CA ILE A 391 -9.81 16.79 -5.67
C ILE A 391 -10.74 16.13 -4.66
N ALA A 392 -10.71 14.80 -4.59
CA ALA A 392 -11.17 14.08 -3.41
C ALA A 392 -9.99 13.81 -2.48
N ASN A 393 -10.15 13.95 -1.17
CA ASN A 393 -9.05 13.80 -0.22
C ASN A 393 -9.34 12.80 0.93
N HIS A 394 -8.33 12.60 1.77
CA HIS A 394 -8.44 11.76 2.97
C HIS A 394 -9.44 12.26 4.03
N ARG A 395 -9.87 13.53 3.97
CA ARG A 395 -10.85 14.17 4.87
C ARG A 395 -12.30 13.99 4.40
N LEU A 396 -12.54 13.17 3.37
CA LEU A 396 -13.86 12.89 2.79
C LEU A 396 -14.48 14.10 2.07
N GLU A 397 -13.63 15.01 1.60
CA GLU A 397 -14.02 16.27 0.97
C GLU A 397 -13.85 16.21 -0.54
N LEU A 398 -14.70 16.96 -1.25
CA LEU A 398 -14.54 17.34 -2.66
C LEU A 398 -14.16 18.81 -2.71
N ILE A 399 -12.96 19.09 -3.20
CA ILE A 399 -12.38 20.44 -3.23
C ILE A 399 -12.22 20.87 -4.68
N TYR A 400 -12.76 22.04 -5.01
CA TYR A 400 -12.48 22.75 -6.24
C TYR A 400 -11.20 23.56 -6.10
N VAL A 401 -10.37 23.56 -7.15
CA VAL A 401 -9.14 24.34 -7.24
C VAL A 401 -9.15 25.15 -8.52
N ASN A 402 -9.06 26.48 -8.39
CA ASN A 402 -8.79 27.36 -9.51
C ASN A 402 -7.29 27.62 -9.58
N LEU A 403 -6.67 27.21 -10.70
CA LEU A 403 -5.21 27.24 -10.83
C LEU A 403 -4.69 28.63 -11.19
N ASN A 404 -5.50 29.45 -11.87
CA ASN A 404 -5.16 30.82 -12.23
C ASN A 404 -5.14 31.74 -10.99
N THR A 405 -6.18 31.66 -10.17
CA THR A 405 -6.29 32.49 -8.95
C THR A 405 -5.58 31.86 -7.75
N ARG A 406 -5.17 30.59 -7.85
CA ARG A 406 -4.57 29.80 -6.77
C ARG A 406 -5.45 29.78 -5.52
N THR A 407 -6.73 29.52 -5.71
CA THR A 407 -7.73 29.47 -4.64
C THR A 407 -8.44 28.14 -4.61
N THR A 408 -8.80 27.69 -3.42
CA THR A 408 -9.57 26.46 -3.19
C THR A 408 -10.96 26.78 -2.65
N LYS A 409 -11.95 25.96 -3.01
CA LYS A 409 -13.31 26.00 -2.46
C LYS A 409 -13.77 24.59 -2.11
N LEU A 410 -14.25 24.38 -0.89
CA LEU A 410 -14.91 23.13 -0.52
C LEU A 410 -16.26 23.06 -1.24
N LEU A 411 -16.48 22.02 -2.05
CA LEU A 411 -17.74 21.80 -2.77
C LEU A 411 -18.69 20.90 -1.97
N ASP A 412 -18.17 19.81 -1.41
CA ASP A 412 -18.99 18.84 -0.67
C ASP A 412 -18.16 18.03 0.32
N LYS A 413 -18.81 17.40 1.29
CA LYS A 413 -18.17 16.55 2.30
C LYS A 413 -19.11 15.45 2.77
N SER A 414 -18.64 14.20 2.71
CA SER A 414 -19.38 13.06 3.26
C SER A 414 -18.95 12.76 4.70
N GLY A 415 -19.92 12.38 5.54
CA GLY A 415 -19.66 11.86 6.89
C GLY A 415 -19.32 10.37 6.94
N TYR A 416 -19.45 9.63 5.84
CA TYR A 416 -19.45 8.15 5.87
C TYR A 416 -18.39 7.49 4.99
N GLY A 417 -17.88 8.18 3.96
CA GLY A 417 -16.81 7.64 3.14
C GLY A 417 -16.27 8.63 2.11
N ARG A 418 -15.19 8.25 1.43
CA ARG A 418 -14.52 9.12 0.47
C ARG A 418 -15.41 9.32 -0.76
N ILE A 419 -15.39 10.53 -1.31
CA ILE A 419 -15.99 10.83 -2.60
C ILE A 419 -15.15 10.15 -3.69
N ALA A 420 -15.80 9.46 -4.62
CA ALA A 420 -15.15 8.63 -5.63
C ALA A 420 -15.93 8.61 -6.95
N GLY A 421 -15.27 8.16 -8.02
CA GLY A 421 -15.86 8.11 -9.37
C GLY A 421 -16.30 9.48 -9.84
N ILE A 422 -15.40 10.46 -9.81
CA ILE A 422 -15.71 11.83 -10.20
C ILE A 422 -15.68 11.93 -11.73
N ASP A 423 -16.66 12.62 -12.31
CA ASP A 423 -16.68 12.93 -13.73
C ASP A 423 -17.17 14.35 -13.99
N TRP A 424 -16.53 15.03 -14.94
CA TRP A 424 -16.90 16.39 -15.34
C TRP A 424 -17.93 16.35 -16.46
N SER A 425 -18.87 17.31 -16.46
CA SER A 425 -19.73 17.53 -17.62
C SER A 425 -18.91 18.00 -18.83
N PRO A 426 -19.39 17.74 -20.06
CA PRO A 426 -18.67 18.14 -21.29
C PRO A 426 -18.42 19.66 -21.39
N ASP A 427 -19.26 20.48 -20.77
CA ASP A 427 -19.12 21.95 -20.71
C ASP A 427 -18.26 22.44 -19.52
N GLY A 428 -17.80 21.53 -18.66
CA GLY A 428 -16.96 21.85 -17.50
C GLY A 428 -17.67 22.62 -16.38
N LYS A 429 -19.01 22.72 -16.40
CA LYS A 429 -19.78 23.49 -15.39
C LYS A 429 -20.35 22.63 -14.26
N TRP A 430 -20.43 21.32 -14.45
CA TRP A 430 -20.95 20.36 -13.49
C TRP A 430 -19.96 19.23 -13.21
N VAL A 431 -20.04 18.69 -12.00
CA VAL A 431 -19.30 17.49 -11.60
C VAL A 431 -20.27 16.47 -11.01
N ALA A 432 -20.23 15.24 -11.51
CA ALA A 432 -20.95 14.10 -10.97
C ALA A 432 -20.01 13.23 -10.14
N TYR A 433 -20.47 12.69 -9.01
CA TYR A 433 -19.65 11.85 -8.14
C TYR A 433 -20.48 10.93 -7.26
N GLY A 434 -19.89 9.81 -6.85
CA GLY A 434 -20.44 8.92 -5.83
C GLY A 434 -20.28 9.53 -4.44
N PHE A 435 -21.39 9.70 -3.73
CA PHE A 435 -21.48 10.28 -2.40
C PHE A 435 -22.05 9.26 -1.40
N ARG A 436 -21.25 8.88 -0.39
CA ARG A 436 -21.70 7.99 0.69
C ARG A 436 -22.65 8.73 1.62
N THR A 437 -23.90 8.27 1.68
CA THR A 437 -24.94 8.79 2.58
C THR A 437 -25.06 8.00 3.88
N SER A 438 -24.51 6.77 3.91
CA SER A 438 -24.32 5.95 5.10
C SER A 438 -23.14 4.98 4.88
N HIS A 439 -22.88 4.08 5.85
CA HIS A 439 -21.93 2.98 5.65
C HIS A 439 -22.37 1.96 4.60
N HIS A 440 -23.66 1.92 4.24
CA HIS A 440 -24.26 0.91 3.36
C HIS A 440 -24.86 1.49 2.08
N THR A 441 -24.95 2.81 1.94
CA THR A 441 -25.62 3.48 0.81
C THR A 441 -24.69 4.51 0.17
N CYS A 442 -24.81 4.63 -1.15
CA CYS A 442 -24.08 5.61 -1.96
C CYS A 442 -25.03 6.10 -3.05
N ALA A 443 -25.11 7.41 -3.24
CA ALA A 443 -25.90 8.03 -4.29
C ALA A 443 -25.01 8.89 -5.19
N ILE A 444 -25.46 9.13 -6.41
CA ILE A 444 -24.80 10.08 -7.30
C ILE A 444 -25.27 11.49 -6.95
N LYS A 445 -24.32 12.38 -6.70
CA LYS A 445 -24.57 13.83 -6.59
C LYS A 445 -24.03 14.56 -7.81
N LEU A 446 -24.73 15.64 -8.16
CA LEU A 446 -24.30 16.65 -9.12
C LEU A 446 -23.93 17.90 -8.36
N CYS A 447 -22.78 18.50 -8.67
CA CYS A 447 -22.37 19.79 -8.15
C CYS A 447 -22.19 20.78 -9.30
N GLN A 448 -22.84 21.94 -9.21
CA GLN A 448 -22.56 23.06 -10.10
C GLN A 448 -21.33 23.79 -9.56
N VAL A 449 -20.25 23.82 -10.34
CA VAL A 449 -18.91 24.16 -9.84
C VAL A 449 -18.79 25.63 -9.45
N GLU A 450 -19.38 26.52 -10.24
CA GLU A 450 -19.36 27.97 -10.01
C GLU A 450 -20.06 28.34 -8.68
N THR A 451 -21.29 27.87 -8.50
CA THR A 451 -22.11 28.18 -7.31
C THR A 451 -21.69 27.34 -6.11
N GLY A 452 -21.21 26.11 -6.33
CA GLY A 452 -20.98 25.10 -5.30
C GLY A 452 -22.27 24.42 -4.84
N GLU A 453 -23.38 24.63 -5.53
CA GLU A 453 -24.65 24.00 -5.21
C GLU A 453 -24.60 22.51 -5.55
N THR A 454 -25.21 21.66 -4.71
CA THR A 454 -25.18 20.21 -4.88
C THR A 454 -26.58 19.60 -4.82
N HIS A 455 -26.85 18.62 -5.69
CA HIS A 455 -28.15 17.95 -5.80
C HIS A 455 -27.95 16.44 -5.89
N PHE A 456 -28.88 15.68 -5.31
CA PHE A 456 -28.91 14.23 -5.49
C PHE A 456 -29.54 13.88 -6.84
N ALA A 457 -28.75 13.29 -7.74
CA ALA A 457 -29.23 12.75 -9.01
C ALA A 457 -29.93 11.40 -8.83
N THR A 458 -29.55 10.64 -7.81
CA THR A 458 -30.19 9.36 -7.46
C THR A 458 -30.62 9.34 -5.99
N SER A 459 -31.50 8.40 -5.64
CA SER A 459 -32.03 8.28 -4.27
C SER A 459 -30.91 8.11 -3.22
N PRO A 460 -30.87 8.95 -2.17
CA PRO A 460 -29.84 8.89 -1.12
C PRO A 460 -29.98 7.72 -0.14
N HIS A 461 -31.08 6.94 -0.17
CA HIS A 461 -31.41 6.05 0.95
C HIS A 461 -31.44 4.56 0.61
N ASN A 462 -31.48 4.20 -0.68
CA ASN A 462 -31.93 2.87 -1.06
C ASN A 462 -30.82 1.98 -1.61
N PHE A 463 -29.79 2.57 -2.21
CA PHE A 463 -28.91 1.84 -3.13
C PHE A 463 -27.44 2.19 -2.98
N LEU A 464 -26.62 1.45 -3.71
CA LEU A 464 -25.19 1.69 -3.90
C LEU A 464 -24.95 2.07 -5.36
N ASP A 465 -25.06 3.37 -5.65
CA ASP A 465 -24.75 3.95 -6.95
C ASP A 465 -23.32 4.50 -6.96
N PHE A 466 -22.57 4.22 -8.03
CA PHE A 466 -21.19 4.66 -8.18
C PHE A 466 -20.76 4.73 -9.65
N GLY A 467 -19.57 5.29 -9.87
CA GLY A 467 -18.96 5.40 -11.20
C GLY A 467 -19.78 6.20 -12.22
N PRO A 468 -20.24 7.43 -11.90
CA PRO A 468 -20.94 8.26 -12.87
C PRO A 468 -20.04 8.60 -14.07
N SER A 469 -20.66 8.72 -15.25
CA SER A 469 -20.03 9.19 -16.47
C SER A 469 -21.04 9.99 -17.29
N PHE A 470 -20.70 11.22 -17.65
CA PHE A 470 -21.51 12.02 -18.56
C PHE A 470 -21.45 11.49 -19.99
N ASP A 471 -22.57 11.60 -20.71
CA ASP A 471 -22.61 11.50 -22.16
C ASP A 471 -21.88 12.72 -22.79
N PRO A 472 -21.01 12.52 -23.80
CA PRO A 472 -20.38 13.64 -24.51
C PRO A 472 -21.38 14.61 -25.14
N GLY A 473 -22.57 14.13 -25.52
CA GLY A 473 -23.66 14.94 -26.05
C GLY A 473 -24.47 15.69 -24.99
N GLY A 474 -24.20 15.48 -23.69
CA GLY A 474 -24.89 16.15 -22.59
C GLY A 474 -26.34 15.71 -22.37
N LYS A 475 -26.74 14.55 -22.89
CA LYS A 475 -28.13 14.07 -22.77
C LYS A 475 -28.34 13.20 -21.53
N TYR A 476 -27.32 12.42 -21.18
CA TYR A 476 -27.44 11.35 -20.22
C TYR A 476 -26.30 11.37 -19.19
N LEU A 477 -26.58 10.78 -18.04
CA LEU A 477 -25.59 10.41 -17.04
C LEU A 477 -25.66 8.89 -16.83
N TYR A 478 -24.57 8.20 -17.10
CA TYR A 478 -24.45 6.75 -16.89
C TYR A 478 -23.84 6.49 -15.52
N PHE A 479 -24.20 5.39 -14.88
CA PHE A 479 -23.60 4.95 -13.61
C PHE A 479 -23.86 3.46 -13.39
N ILE A 480 -23.21 2.86 -12.41
CA ILE A 480 -23.49 1.48 -11.99
C ILE A 480 -24.23 1.53 -10.66
N SER A 481 -25.20 0.62 -10.50
CA SER A 481 -25.92 0.51 -9.25
C SER A 481 -26.17 -0.94 -8.85
N TYR A 482 -26.03 -1.21 -7.54
CA TYR A 482 -26.62 -2.38 -6.91
C TYR A 482 -28.10 -2.11 -6.59
N ARG A 483 -28.97 -2.51 -7.51
CA ARG A 483 -30.42 -2.28 -7.48
C ARG A 483 -31.24 -3.51 -7.87
N GLU A 484 -30.57 -4.60 -8.28
CA GLU A 484 -31.22 -5.84 -8.69
C GLU A 484 -31.21 -6.83 -7.52
N PHE A 485 -32.37 -7.41 -7.21
CA PHE A 485 -32.55 -8.33 -6.10
C PHE A 485 -32.89 -9.74 -6.61
N ASP A 486 -31.92 -10.38 -7.28
CA ASP A 486 -32.01 -11.77 -7.76
C ASP A 486 -31.00 -12.66 -6.99
N PRO A 487 -31.41 -13.30 -5.87
CA PRO A 487 -30.50 -14.05 -5.03
C PRO A 487 -30.20 -15.46 -5.55
N VAL A 488 -29.03 -15.99 -5.21
CA VAL A 488 -28.64 -17.39 -5.40
C VAL A 488 -28.53 -18.11 -4.05
N TYR A 489 -28.90 -19.39 -4.01
CA TYR A 489 -28.80 -20.21 -2.80
C TYR A 489 -27.35 -20.62 -2.50
N ASP A 490 -26.91 -20.36 -1.27
CA ASP A 490 -25.68 -20.86 -0.69
C ASP A 490 -25.83 -22.35 -0.31
N ARG A 491 -24.93 -23.19 -0.82
CA ARG A 491 -24.98 -24.65 -0.58
C ARG A 491 -24.39 -25.09 0.76
N LEU A 492 -23.69 -24.20 1.48
CA LEU A 492 -23.03 -24.51 2.75
C LEU A 492 -23.79 -23.93 3.94
N TYR A 493 -24.24 -22.69 3.82
CA TYR A 493 -24.92 -21.95 4.90
C TYR A 493 -26.44 -21.93 4.76
N PHE A 494 -27.00 -22.52 3.70
CA PHE A 494 -28.45 -22.53 3.42
C PHE A 494 -29.08 -21.12 3.45
N ASP A 495 -28.35 -20.13 2.94
CA ASP A 495 -28.74 -18.71 2.91
C ASP A 495 -28.83 -18.20 1.46
N LEU A 496 -29.32 -16.98 1.27
CA LEU A 496 -29.42 -16.29 -0.03
C LEU A 496 -28.28 -15.28 -0.18
N ASN A 497 -27.60 -15.31 -1.34
CA ASN A 497 -26.51 -14.39 -1.69
C ASN A 497 -26.85 -13.59 -2.96
N PHE A 498 -26.34 -12.37 -3.09
CA PHE A 498 -26.53 -11.51 -4.28
C PHE A 498 -25.19 -11.24 -5.00
N PRO A 499 -24.54 -12.25 -5.60
CA PRO A 499 -23.20 -12.10 -6.16
C PRO A 499 -23.15 -11.35 -7.50
N ARG A 500 -24.30 -11.01 -8.10
CA ARG A 500 -24.41 -10.19 -9.32
C ARG A 500 -24.94 -8.82 -8.97
N GLY A 501 -26.23 -8.72 -8.67
CA GLY A 501 -26.88 -7.58 -7.99
C GLY A 501 -26.77 -6.20 -8.67
N SER A 502 -25.98 -6.06 -9.73
CA SER A 502 -25.66 -4.79 -10.37
C SER A 502 -25.87 -4.81 -11.88
N ARG A 503 -26.18 -3.62 -12.40
CA ARG A 503 -26.25 -3.31 -13.84
C ARG A 503 -25.73 -1.88 -14.07
N PRO A 504 -25.31 -1.54 -15.30
CA PRO A 504 -25.24 -0.15 -15.72
C PRO A 504 -26.66 0.44 -15.85
N TYR A 505 -26.79 1.71 -15.47
CA TYR A 505 -28.02 2.51 -15.53
C TYR A 505 -27.76 3.81 -16.28
N LEU A 506 -28.83 4.36 -16.82
CA LEU A 506 -28.90 5.62 -17.53
C LEU A 506 -29.85 6.57 -16.80
N LEU A 507 -29.47 7.83 -16.65
CA LEU A 507 -30.32 8.91 -16.16
C LEU A 507 -30.44 9.99 -17.23
N THR A 508 -31.66 10.42 -17.57
CA THR A 508 -31.86 11.54 -18.50
C THR A 508 -31.64 12.87 -17.78
N LEU A 509 -30.82 13.75 -18.36
CA LEU A 509 -30.48 15.05 -17.76
C LEU A 509 -31.57 16.10 -18.00
N GLN A 510 -32.31 15.99 -19.11
CA GLN A 510 -33.43 16.86 -19.43
C GLN A 510 -34.77 16.09 -19.33
N GLU A 511 -35.84 16.80 -18.97
CA GLU A 511 -37.16 16.22 -18.71
C GLU A 511 -37.79 15.61 -19.97
N ASN A 512 -37.69 16.30 -21.09
CA ASN A 512 -38.34 15.92 -22.35
C ASN A 512 -37.51 14.96 -23.22
N LEU A 513 -36.43 14.39 -22.69
CA LEU A 513 -35.65 13.40 -23.43
C LEU A 513 -36.31 12.02 -23.39
N PRO A 514 -36.53 11.38 -24.55
CA PRO A 514 -37.02 10.01 -24.57
C PRO A 514 -35.98 9.05 -23.99
N ASN A 515 -36.46 8.03 -23.29
CA ASN A 515 -35.64 6.90 -22.87
C ASN A 515 -35.16 6.14 -24.13
N PRO A 516 -33.84 6.02 -24.37
CA PRO A 516 -33.33 5.39 -25.57
C PRO A 516 -33.65 3.89 -25.65
N PHE A 517 -33.98 3.22 -24.54
CA PHE A 517 -34.34 1.79 -24.54
C PHE A 517 -35.81 1.53 -24.88
N MET A 518 -36.65 2.58 -24.97
CA MET A 518 -38.05 2.43 -25.34
C MET A 518 -38.18 2.47 -26.87
N THR A 519 -38.51 1.34 -27.49
CA THR A 519 -39.03 1.34 -28.87
C THR A 519 -40.41 1.99 -28.87
N MET A 520 -40.55 3.16 -29.50
CA MET A 520 -41.86 3.73 -29.80
C MET A 520 -42.64 2.77 -30.70
N PRO A 521 -43.89 2.41 -30.38
CA PRO A 521 -44.73 1.64 -31.29
C PRO A 521 -44.85 2.38 -32.63
N PRO A 522 -44.67 1.72 -33.79
CA PRO A 522 -44.99 2.36 -35.05
C PRO A 522 -46.50 2.64 -35.08
N ASN A 523 -46.85 3.91 -35.26
CA ASN A 523 -48.19 4.52 -35.36
C ASN A 523 -48.86 5.00 -34.07
N MET A 524 -48.54 6.24 -33.69
CA MET A 524 -49.55 7.23 -33.29
C MET A 524 -49.14 8.61 -33.82
N ASN A 525 -49.07 8.77 -35.14
CA ASN A 525 -49.36 10.05 -35.78
C ASN A 525 -49.75 9.83 -37.24
N ASN A 526 -50.81 10.54 -37.65
CA ASN A 526 -51.45 10.63 -38.95
C ASN A 526 -52.44 9.52 -39.35
N GLY A 527 -53.73 9.87 -39.19
CA GLY A 527 -54.73 9.57 -40.19
C GLY A 527 -54.30 10.11 -41.57
N ASP A 528 -54.91 9.53 -42.59
CA ASP A 528 -54.59 9.63 -44.02
C ASP A 528 -53.40 8.79 -44.48
N LYS A 529 -53.66 7.47 -44.57
CA LYS A 529 -53.05 6.64 -45.60
C LYS A 529 -53.68 6.98 -46.96
N PRO A 530 -52.87 7.12 -48.01
CA PRO A 530 -53.21 6.51 -49.29
C PRO A 530 -52.39 5.24 -49.45
N GLU A 531 -53.09 4.14 -49.75
CA GLU A 531 -52.51 2.95 -50.35
C GLU A 531 -51.87 3.32 -51.70
N ASP A 532 -50.70 2.78 -52.03
CA ASP A 532 -50.58 1.53 -52.82
C ASP A 532 -49.30 1.48 -53.69
N LYS A 533 -48.75 0.25 -53.78
CA LYS A 533 -47.99 -0.37 -54.90
C LYS A 533 -46.65 0.18 -55.41
N ALA A 534 -45.66 -0.70 -55.28
CA ALA A 534 -44.51 -0.83 -56.17
C ALA A 534 -44.92 -1.18 -57.61
N LYS A 535 -44.27 -0.56 -58.62
CA LYS A 535 -43.79 -1.19 -59.87
C LYS A 535 -42.94 -0.22 -60.72
N ASN A 536 -41.93 -0.81 -61.37
CA ASN A 536 -40.99 -0.24 -62.36
C ASN A 536 -41.66 0.49 -63.54
N GLY A 537 -40.91 1.42 -64.16
CA GLY A 537 -41.11 1.85 -65.56
C GLY A 537 -40.51 3.22 -65.87
N GLU A 538 -39.57 3.25 -66.83
CA GLU A 538 -38.92 4.45 -67.40
C GLU A 538 -39.91 5.38 -68.12
N GLU A 539 -39.71 6.71 -68.05
CA GLU A 539 -39.51 7.62 -69.20
C GLU A 539 -39.40 9.11 -68.81
N LYS A 540 -38.73 9.86 -69.70
CA LYS A 540 -38.17 11.23 -69.55
C LYS A 540 -39.20 12.38 -69.77
N ARG A 541 -38.97 13.51 -69.08
CA ARG A 541 -38.79 14.91 -69.60
C ARG A 541 -38.88 15.92 -68.44
N GLU A 542 -37.79 16.65 -68.15
CA GLU A 542 -37.56 18.09 -68.44
C GLU A 542 -38.54 19.04 -67.70
N VAL A 543 -38.19 20.14 -67.00
CA VAL A 543 -36.98 20.95 -66.77
C VAL A 543 -37.29 21.93 -65.60
N GLN A 544 -36.26 22.26 -64.80
CA GLN A 544 -36.10 23.40 -63.85
C GLN A 544 -36.94 23.49 -62.55
N PRO A 545 -36.29 23.86 -61.42
CA PRO A 545 -36.21 25.30 -61.10
C PRO A 545 -34.86 25.82 -60.60
N GLU A 546 -34.87 27.14 -60.56
CA GLU A 546 -33.84 28.15 -60.27
C GLU A 546 -33.23 28.12 -58.87
N SER A 547 -32.08 28.82 -58.81
CA SER A 547 -31.51 29.58 -57.68
C SER A 547 -31.17 28.85 -56.39
N LYS A 548 -29.87 28.57 -56.26
CA LYS A 548 -29.15 28.43 -54.98
C LYS A 548 -29.18 29.77 -54.24
N GLU A 549 -29.86 29.82 -53.10
CA GLU A 549 -29.51 30.71 -51.99
C GLU A 549 -28.81 29.91 -50.88
N GLU A 550 -27.85 30.58 -50.26
CA GLU A 550 -26.80 30.05 -49.43
C GLU A 550 -27.31 29.54 -48.07
N GLY A 551 -27.18 28.22 -47.85
CA GLY A 551 -27.29 27.62 -46.52
C GLY A 551 -26.00 27.84 -45.73
N GLY A 552 -26.01 28.85 -44.86
CA GLY A 552 -24.93 29.21 -43.96
C GLY A 552 -24.48 28.05 -43.06
N LYS A 553 -23.15 27.97 -42.90
CA LYS A 553 -22.42 27.14 -41.93
C LYS A 553 -23.01 27.31 -40.52
N ASP A 554 -23.52 26.23 -39.94
CA ASP A 554 -23.76 26.13 -38.51
C ASP A 554 -22.42 26.29 -37.76
N LYS A 555 -22.27 27.46 -37.13
CA LYS A 555 -21.20 27.74 -36.19
C LYS A 555 -21.54 27.03 -34.88
N ASN A 556 -20.68 26.08 -34.51
CA ASN A 556 -20.69 25.38 -33.24
C ASN A 556 -20.36 26.37 -32.09
N GLY A 557 -21.38 27.10 -31.63
CA GLY A 557 -21.33 27.87 -30.39
C GLY A 557 -21.60 26.96 -29.20
N ASP A 558 -20.76 27.08 -28.17
CA ASP A 558 -20.79 26.32 -26.90
C ASP A 558 -22.21 26.34 -26.29
N LYS A 559 -23.01 25.30 -26.56
CA LYS A 559 -24.32 25.12 -25.94
C LYS A 559 -24.09 24.62 -24.52
N ARG A 560 -24.34 25.51 -23.54
CA ARG A 560 -24.34 25.18 -22.11
C ARG A 560 -25.19 23.93 -21.85
N LEU A 561 -24.68 23.00 -21.05
CA LEU A 561 -25.41 21.80 -20.65
C LEU A 561 -26.64 22.20 -19.83
N GLN A 562 -27.82 21.78 -20.27
CA GLN A 562 -29.05 21.92 -19.50
C GLN A 562 -29.26 20.68 -18.63
N ILE A 563 -29.51 20.88 -17.33
CA ILE A 563 -29.89 19.81 -16.41
C ILE A 563 -31.18 20.24 -15.70
N ASP A 564 -32.26 19.51 -15.93
CA ASP A 564 -33.54 19.76 -15.27
C ASP A 564 -33.58 18.95 -13.97
N LEU A 565 -33.42 19.61 -12.83
CA LEU A 565 -33.27 18.95 -11.52
C LEU A 565 -34.59 18.42 -10.96
N ASP A 566 -35.71 19.01 -11.35
CA ASP A 566 -37.04 18.58 -10.91
C ASP A 566 -37.34 17.17 -11.41
N GLY A 567 -37.70 16.28 -10.49
CA GLY A 567 -38.00 14.88 -10.80
C GLY A 567 -36.79 14.04 -11.26
N ILE A 568 -35.56 14.54 -11.26
CA ILE A 568 -34.38 13.89 -11.84
C ILE A 568 -34.15 12.45 -11.35
N GLN A 569 -34.44 12.17 -10.08
CA GLN A 569 -34.27 10.85 -9.46
C GLN A 569 -35.23 9.78 -10.00
N GLN A 570 -36.33 10.20 -10.65
CA GLN A 570 -37.32 9.30 -11.24
C GLN A 570 -36.97 8.91 -12.68
N ARG A 571 -35.98 9.56 -13.29
CA ARG A 571 -35.61 9.39 -14.71
C ARG A 571 -34.50 8.37 -14.93
N VAL A 572 -34.38 7.39 -14.03
CA VAL A 572 -33.37 6.32 -14.07
C VAL A 572 -33.91 5.11 -14.82
N SER A 573 -33.13 4.58 -15.78
CA SER A 573 -33.45 3.41 -16.58
C SER A 573 -32.31 2.39 -16.57
N ALA A 574 -32.63 1.12 -16.39
CA ALA A 574 -31.64 0.04 -16.48
C ALA A 574 -31.25 -0.21 -17.94
N PHE A 575 -29.98 -0.47 -18.20
CA PHE A 575 -29.57 -0.99 -19.50
C PHE A 575 -30.19 -2.38 -19.72
N PRO A 576 -30.58 -2.73 -20.95
CA PRO A 576 -31.14 -4.05 -21.28
C PRO A 576 -30.03 -5.10 -21.41
N VAL A 577 -29.27 -5.28 -20.33
CA VAL A 577 -28.18 -6.25 -20.20
C VAL A 577 -28.43 -7.14 -18.98
N ALA A 578 -27.85 -8.35 -19.00
CA ALA A 578 -27.95 -9.25 -17.86
C ALA A 578 -27.37 -8.61 -16.59
N GLU A 579 -27.91 -8.97 -15.42
CA GLU A 579 -27.27 -8.62 -14.16
C GLU A 579 -25.89 -9.29 -14.06
N GLY A 580 -24.95 -8.60 -13.44
CA GLY A 580 -23.56 -9.06 -13.35
C GLY A 580 -22.77 -8.24 -12.35
N LEU A 581 -21.46 -8.44 -12.35
CA LEU A 581 -20.52 -7.62 -11.59
C LEU A 581 -19.92 -6.58 -12.54
N TYR A 582 -20.35 -5.32 -12.39
CA TYR A 582 -19.85 -4.20 -13.19
C TYR A 582 -19.05 -3.25 -12.31
N HIS A 583 -17.89 -2.78 -12.77
CA HIS A 583 -17.03 -1.87 -12.00
C HIS A 583 -16.89 -0.47 -12.62
N GLN A 584 -16.89 -0.35 -13.94
CA GLN A 584 -16.71 0.91 -14.66
C GLN A 584 -17.70 1.03 -15.82
N VAL A 585 -18.21 2.25 -16.06
CA VAL A 585 -19.04 2.63 -17.21
C VAL A 585 -18.56 3.98 -17.75
N LYS A 586 -18.47 4.11 -19.07
CA LYS A 586 -18.09 5.36 -19.76
C LYS A 586 -18.91 5.56 -21.03
N GLY A 587 -19.47 6.76 -21.17
CA GLY A 587 -20.17 7.18 -22.38
C GLY A 587 -19.20 7.67 -23.45
N VAL A 588 -19.41 7.25 -24.69
CA VAL A 588 -18.88 7.91 -25.89
C VAL A 588 -20.04 8.22 -26.83
N LYS A 589 -19.78 8.94 -27.93
CA LYS A 589 -20.84 9.27 -28.89
C LYS A 589 -21.59 8.00 -29.35
N ASP A 590 -22.90 7.99 -29.11
CA ASP A 590 -23.86 6.94 -29.45
C ASP A 590 -23.64 5.56 -28.79
N LYS A 591 -22.58 5.39 -27.98
CA LYS A 591 -22.16 4.09 -27.43
C LYS A 591 -21.75 4.21 -25.97
N VAL A 592 -22.02 3.17 -25.18
CA VAL A 592 -21.64 3.14 -23.76
C VAL A 592 -20.81 1.90 -23.47
N TYR A 593 -19.58 2.11 -23.00
CA TYR A 593 -18.64 1.05 -22.63
C TYR A 593 -18.77 0.73 -21.15
N PHE A 594 -18.66 -0.55 -20.80
CA PHE A 594 -18.62 -0.99 -19.40
C PHE A 594 -17.81 -2.26 -19.23
N THR A 595 -17.26 -2.44 -18.02
CA THR A 595 -16.53 -3.65 -17.65
C THR A 595 -17.44 -4.64 -16.94
N SER A 596 -17.43 -5.90 -17.32
CA SER A 596 -18.09 -7.01 -16.62
C SER A 596 -17.06 -7.99 -16.05
N PHE A 597 -17.31 -8.52 -14.85
CA PHE A 597 -16.40 -9.47 -14.17
C PHE A 597 -17.12 -10.79 -13.85
N PRO A 598 -16.41 -11.93 -13.92
CA PRO A 598 -16.96 -13.21 -13.47
C PRO A 598 -17.10 -13.26 -11.95
N ILE A 599 -18.09 -14.01 -11.46
CA ILE A 599 -18.16 -14.40 -10.04
C ILE A 599 -17.10 -15.48 -9.79
N GLU A 600 -16.26 -15.28 -8.78
CA GLU A 600 -15.19 -16.22 -8.45
C GLU A 600 -15.16 -16.59 -6.98
N GLY A 601 -14.70 -17.82 -6.71
CA GLY A 601 -14.38 -18.28 -5.36
C GLY A 601 -13.10 -17.64 -4.82
N SER A 602 -12.94 -17.66 -3.49
CA SER A 602 -11.78 -17.10 -2.79
C SER A 602 -10.58 -18.06 -2.65
N LEU A 603 -10.76 -19.35 -2.97
CA LEU A 603 -9.70 -20.36 -2.90
C LEU A 603 -8.54 -20.02 -3.86
N GLY A 604 -7.32 -19.93 -3.32
CA GLY A 604 -6.13 -19.54 -4.08
C GLY A 604 -5.95 -18.02 -4.26
N ARG A 605 -6.93 -17.20 -3.86
CA ARG A 605 -6.77 -15.73 -3.77
C ARG A 605 -6.26 -15.38 -2.37
N ASN A 606 -5.07 -14.82 -2.30
CA ASN A 606 -4.53 -14.32 -1.05
C ASN A 606 -4.80 -12.81 -0.99
N TRP A 607 -5.62 -12.36 -0.04
CA TRP A 607 -5.94 -10.94 0.17
C TRP A 607 -4.69 -10.05 0.36
N SER A 608 -3.56 -10.66 0.74
CA SER A 608 -2.26 -9.98 0.87
C SER A 608 -1.42 -9.97 -0.41
N ASN A 609 -1.74 -10.81 -1.40
CA ASN A 609 -1.01 -10.90 -2.67
C ASN A 609 -1.72 -10.13 -3.78
N ARG A 610 -1.44 -8.83 -3.89
CA ARG A 610 -1.98 -7.97 -4.96
C ARG A 610 -1.60 -8.40 -6.39
N ASN A 611 -0.62 -9.30 -6.56
CA ASN A 611 -0.24 -9.81 -7.88
C ASN A 611 -1.18 -10.90 -8.44
N SER A 612 -2.16 -11.39 -7.66
CA SER A 612 -3.11 -12.40 -8.17
C SER A 612 -4.29 -11.82 -8.95
N GLU A 613 -4.42 -10.50 -9.03
CA GLU A 613 -5.47 -9.81 -9.79
C GLU A 613 -5.01 -9.50 -11.22
N ALA A 614 -4.70 -10.56 -11.98
CA ALA A 614 -4.68 -10.42 -13.43
C ALA A 614 -6.10 -10.04 -13.87
N GLY A 615 -6.24 -9.00 -14.71
CA GLY A 615 -7.52 -8.55 -15.21
C GLY A 615 -8.30 -9.69 -15.83
N ARG A 616 -9.44 -10.01 -15.25
CA ARG A 616 -10.41 -10.97 -15.79
C ARG A 616 -11.70 -10.28 -16.23
N GLY A 617 -11.70 -8.95 -16.21
CA GLY A 617 -12.78 -8.15 -16.74
C GLY A 617 -12.87 -8.32 -18.25
N ALA A 618 -14.11 -8.30 -18.74
CA ALA A 618 -14.43 -8.11 -20.14
C ALA A 618 -14.88 -6.68 -20.35
N LEU A 619 -14.43 -6.06 -21.44
CA LEU A 619 -14.92 -4.79 -21.93
C LEU A 619 -16.00 -5.06 -22.96
N GLU A 620 -17.17 -4.52 -22.70
CA GLU A 620 -18.34 -4.60 -23.55
C GLU A 620 -18.81 -3.19 -23.87
N TRP A 621 -19.56 -3.04 -24.95
CA TRP A 621 -20.25 -1.79 -25.27
C TRP A 621 -21.68 -2.03 -25.69
N TYR A 622 -22.52 -1.02 -25.48
CA TYR A 622 -23.92 -1.00 -25.89
C TYR A 622 -24.15 0.18 -26.84
N ASP A 623 -24.68 -0.10 -28.04
CA ASP A 623 -25.10 0.89 -29.02
C ASP A 623 -26.49 1.42 -28.67
N LEU A 624 -26.61 2.74 -28.42
CA LEU A 624 -27.90 3.34 -28.10
C LEU A 624 -28.80 3.52 -29.33
N VAL A 625 -28.25 3.47 -30.54
CA VAL A 625 -28.99 3.60 -31.80
C VAL A 625 -29.43 2.22 -32.29
N GLU A 626 -28.50 1.28 -32.40
CA GLU A 626 -28.77 -0.09 -32.86
C GLU A 626 -29.40 -0.98 -31.78
N GLN A 627 -29.40 -0.54 -30.51
CA GLN A 627 -29.91 -1.31 -29.36
C GLN A 627 -29.23 -2.68 -29.24
N LYS A 628 -27.91 -2.70 -29.43
CA LYS A 628 -27.11 -3.93 -29.49
C LYS A 628 -25.93 -3.86 -28.53
N LYS A 629 -25.67 -5.00 -27.87
CA LYS A 629 -24.48 -5.22 -27.05
C LYS A 629 -23.42 -5.99 -27.82
N GLU A 630 -22.16 -5.60 -27.67
CA GLU A 630 -21.01 -6.28 -28.25
C GLU A 630 -19.84 -6.40 -27.28
N PHE A 631 -19.07 -7.47 -27.46
CA PHE A 631 -17.83 -7.74 -26.73
C PHE A 631 -16.65 -7.14 -27.49
N ILE A 632 -15.71 -6.53 -26.77
CA ILE A 632 -14.49 -5.95 -27.33
C ILE A 632 -13.27 -6.80 -27.01
N VAL A 633 -12.97 -6.93 -25.72
CA VAL A 633 -11.73 -7.56 -25.24
C VAL A 633 -11.90 -8.06 -23.82
N ASN A 634 -11.12 -9.06 -23.43
CA ASN A 634 -11.02 -9.53 -22.06
C ASN A 634 -9.60 -9.30 -21.53
N GLY A 635 -9.39 -9.54 -20.23
CA GLY A 635 -8.05 -9.45 -19.66
C GLY A 635 -7.73 -8.13 -18.97
N LEU A 636 -8.73 -7.26 -18.74
CA LEU A 636 -8.52 -5.92 -18.16
C LEU A 636 -9.05 -5.76 -16.74
N ASN A 637 -8.52 -4.76 -16.05
CA ASN A 637 -9.00 -4.29 -14.74
C ASN A 637 -9.77 -2.98 -14.86
N GLU A 638 -9.34 -2.10 -15.76
CA GLU A 638 -9.85 -0.77 -15.99
C GLU A 638 -9.65 -0.38 -17.46
N PHE A 639 -10.36 0.63 -17.93
CA PHE A 639 -10.16 1.24 -19.23
C PHE A 639 -10.32 2.76 -19.14
N GLU A 640 -9.74 3.47 -20.10
CA GLU A 640 -9.95 4.91 -20.27
C GLU A 640 -10.37 5.19 -21.71
N VAL A 641 -11.21 6.21 -21.88
CA VAL A 641 -11.63 6.71 -23.19
C VAL A 641 -11.22 8.17 -23.30
N ASN A 642 -10.77 8.56 -24.50
CA ASN A 642 -10.55 9.96 -24.78
C ASN A 642 -11.90 10.69 -24.79
N ARG A 643 -11.97 11.86 -24.15
CA ARG A 643 -13.19 12.65 -23.97
C ARG A 643 -13.55 13.49 -25.18
#